data_AF-A0A814Z7S1-F1
#
_entry.id   AF-A0A814Z7S1-F1
#
_cell.length_a   1.000
_cell.length_b   1.000
_cell.length_c   1.000
_cell.angle_alpha   90.00
_cell.angle_beta   90.00
_cell.angle_gamma   90.00
#
_symmetry.space_group_name_H-M   'P 1'
#
loop_
_entity.id
_entity.type
_entity.pdbx_description
1 polymer ?
#
loop_
_entity_poly.entity_id
_entity_poly.type
_entity_poly.pdbx_seq_one_letter_code
_entity_poly.pdbx_strand_id
1 'polypeptide(L)'
;MASASSSTDVSHNKSDEMHLEIFCLLWLNASSSTKEGRDTEPKLRSIINHLKKFQDAAECQKYIQERSTKERVVMIVSGRLGREIVPSIQQLRQVISIYVYCMDKAGNEKWARNYKKIKAVVTDLDELVSRIKADHKIQKMVEEPLSINIFSKGGGAGSSTTGLNGKFVFSQVLTDFLIQLQCTEDDKKELIDLCKKQYKGNNYELSNIREFRKEYSSDKVLWWYTRESFFYKTLNAALRTPADIHTIFLFRKYIADIQYQLKRHQAKKRLRVYRSQMISNNELETLKQICGKFISINSFFSTSFDEQQALSFLKRPDDTENLEAILFQIDADPKMAITKPFADITDFSEFKGEAEVLFMLGSIFRLDSVKRRENTKVWIIEMTLCNDEEHDLKQVLVDMKEQFMSEGINLQTLAELLWEISEFDLARKYFMRLLEQLPLNNPLRINLYQDLGKLEAHAGHPDKSVEWRQEAIELKKQISSTSSHSVTKSKNPIEQIQTKKNQFQQFGITVAGGNGSGQELNQLSYPRGMFIDNDKSIYIADCSNHRIVKWTLNSNTGWLNTRSMNHARYAHSASVFADGQVLVAGGFDGTIIGTAELYNPLTETWTTIRNMTHQRDSHTASILRDGQVLITGGFDNGAIYSTELYNPSTGTWTITDRMNNSRYLHTASVLRNGKVLVTAGSDGHDVLSSAELYDPSTETWSATSSLNHERFEHKASVLANGKVLVTGGQNNYNHLNIAELHDPSTETWTTTDSMNYARNEHTASVLANGKVLVTGGLTDSGIINNAELY
;
A
#
# COMPACT_ATOMS: atom_id res chain seq x y z
N MET A 1 -4.43 30.17 53.40
CA MET A 1 -3.75 28.86 53.40
C MET A 1 -4.47 28.03 52.35
N ALA A 2 -3.87 27.69 51.21
CA ALA A 2 -2.91 26.58 51.02
C ALA A 2 -3.57 25.20 51.30
N SER A 3 -3.47 24.16 50.47
CA SER A 3 -2.79 23.98 49.15
C SER A 3 -3.06 22.58 48.55
N ALA A 4 -2.87 22.42 47.23
CA ALA A 4 -2.49 21.17 46.51
C ALA A 4 -3.53 20.01 46.43
N SER A 5 -3.94 19.57 45.21
CA SER A 5 -3.36 18.47 44.38
C SER A 5 -3.93 17.08 44.75
N SER A 6 -4.16 16.08 43.87
CA SER A 6 -3.99 15.85 42.42
C SER A 6 -5.01 14.75 41.99
N SER A 7 -5.09 14.17 40.78
CA SER A 7 -4.29 14.21 39.55
C SER A 7 -5.19 13.93 38.32
N THR A 8 -4.61 13.91 37.11
CA THR A 8 -5.18 13.27 35.90
C THR A 8 -4.05 12.62 35.10
N ASP A 9 -4.16 11.32 34.81
CA ASP A 9 -3.22 10.61 33.94
C ASP A 9 -3.71 10.60 32.49
N VAL A 10 -2.78 10.78 31.55
CA VAL A 10 -3.06 10.94 30.11
C VAL A 10 -2.46 9.76 29.35
N SER A 11 -3.30 9.00 28.65
CA SER A 11 -2.85 8.00 27.69
C SER A 11 -2.19 8.66 26.47
N HIS A 12 -1.01 8.18 26.07
CA HIS A 12 -0.34 8.63 24.85
C HIS A 12 -0.88 7.90 23.62
N ASN A 13 -1.54 8.63 22.72
CA ASN A 13 -1.85 8.14 21.38
C ASN A 13 -0.57 7.93 20.56
N LYS A 14 -0.40 6.72 20.01
CA LYS A 14 0.58 6.40 18.96
C LYS A 14 -0.11 6.46 17.59
N SER A 15 -0.21 7.63 16.97
CA SER A 15 -0.67 7.77 15.57
C SER A 15 -0.18 9.03 14.86
N ASP A 16 -0.07 10.17 15.57
CA ASP A 16 0.26 11.46 14.95
C ASP A 16 1.72 11.85 15.16
N GLU A 17 2.61 11.52 14.20
CA GLU A 17 3.84 12.28 13.90
C GLU A 17 4.54 11.74 12.63
N MET A 18 3.96 12.03 11.45
CA MET A 18 4.57 11.70 10.14
C MET A 18 5.69 12.70 9.82
N HIS A 19 6.88 12.46 10.35
CA HIS A 19 8.04 13.36 10.20
C HIS A 19 8.76 13.18 8.87
N LEU A 20 8.61 14.18 7.99
CA LEU A 20 9.28 14.31 6.69
C LEU A 20 10.78 14.72 6.81
N GLU A 21 11.46 14.33 7.89
CA GLU A 21 12.88 14.60 8.12
C GLU A 21 13.59 13.33 8.62
N ILE A 22 14.58 12.85 7.85
CA ILE A 22 15.26 11.58 8.09
C ILE A 22 16.20 11.61 9.31
N PHE A 23 16.49 12.80 9.86
CA PHE A 23 17.38 12.98 10.99
C PHE A 23 16.91 14.01 12.02
N CYS A 24 17.32 13.82 13.28
CA CYS A 24 17.03 14.74 14.39
C CYS A 24 18.33 15.30 14.98
N LEU A 25 18.33 16.60 15.30
CA LEU A 25 19.43 17.27 15.97
C LEU A 25 19.19 17.29 17.48
N LEU A 26 20.08 16.64 18.23
CA LEU A 26 20.04 16.64 19.70
C LEU A 26 21.07 17.61 20.25
N TRP A 27 20.63 18.59 21.02
CA TRP A 27 21.53 19.54 21.69
C TRP A 27 21.51 19.33 23.21
N LEU A 28 22.61 18.79 23.72
CA LEU A 28 22.86 18.62 25.15
C LEU A 28 23.42 19.91 25.76
N ASN A 29 23.01 20.22 27.00
CA ASN A 29 23.35 21.44 27.74
C ASN A 29 22.73 22.74 27.18
N ALA A 30 21.58 22.64 26.51
CA ALA A 30 20.84 23.80 26.00
C ALA A 30 19.97 24.46 27.08
N SER A 31 20.55 25.31 27.92
CA SER A 31 19.78 26.16 28.84
C SER A 31 19.07 27.29 28.08
N SER A 32 17.74 27.32 28.12
CA SER A 32 16.92 28.36 27.47
C SER A 32 17.05 29.75 28.10
N SER A 33 17.58 29.82 29.33
CA SER A 33 17.76 31.05 30.11
C SER A 33 19.00 31.86 29.70
N THR A 34 20.05 31.22 29.17
CA THR A 34 21.30 31.88 28.77
C THR A 34 21.16 32.65 27.46
N LYS A 35 22.02 33.67 27.27
CA LYS A 35 22.06 34.48 26.05
C LYS A 35 22.39 33.61 24.83
N GLU A 36 23.35 32.70 24.98
CA GLU A 36 23.72 31.69 23.97
C GLU A 36 22.52 30.83 23.55
N GLY A 37 21.71 30.36 24.50
CA GLY A 37 20.52 29.54 24.23
C GLY A 37 19.48 30.21 23.34
N ARG A 38 19.31 31.53 23.45
CA ARG A 38 18.33 32.32 22.70
C ARG A 38 18.77 32.62 21.26
N ASP A 39 20.07 32.87 21.06
CA ASP A 39 20.62 33.20 19.74
C ASP A 39 20.95 31.93 18.93
N THR A 40 21.28 30.83 19.60
CA THR A 40 21.68 29.56 18.95
C THR A 40 20.51 28.77 18.39
N GLU A 41 19.40 28.67 19.12
CA GLU A 41 18.24 27.88 18.65
C GLU A 41 17.67 28.38 17.31
N PRO A 42 17.44 29.70 17.10
CA PRO A 42 16.99 30.20 15.80
C PRO A 42 17.97 29.91 14.66
N LYS A 43 19.29 30.00 14.88
CA LYS A 43 20.28 29.67 13.84
C LYS A 43 20.28 28.18 13.51
N LEU A 44 20.24 27.28 14.50
CA LEU A 44 20.15 25.83 14.25
C LEU A 44 18.82 25.45 13.56
N ARG A 45 17.70 26.05 13.98
CA ARG A 45 16.38 25.85 13.35
C ARG A 45 16.27 26.42 11.94
N SER A 46 17.21 27.24 11.47
CA SER A 46 17.27 27.67 10.06
C SER A 46 17.80 26.58 9.11
N ILE A 47 18.17 25.40 9.65
CA ILE A 47 18.85 24.32 8.93
C ILE A 47 18.11 22.99 9.11
N ILE A 48 17.57 22.76 10.31
CA ILE A 48 17.01 21.47 10.75
C ILE A 48 15.73 21.74 11.54
N ASN A 49 14.60 21.11 11.19
CA ASN A 49 13.34 21.37 11.86
C ASN A 49 13.26 20.62 13.22
N HIS A 50 13.68 19.35 13.29
CA HIS A 50 13.70 18.59 14.53
C HIS A 50 14.95 18.82 15.39
N LEU A 51 14.98 19.98 16.07
CA LEU A 51 15.86 20.23 17.21
C LEU A 51 15.19 19.80 18.54
N LYS A 52 15.75 18.78 19.21
CA LYS A 52 15.44 18.44 20.61
C LYS A 52 16.60 18.82 21.53
N LYS A 53 16.27 19.16 22.78
CA LYS A 53 17.20 19.65 23.80
C LYS A 53 17.16 18.73 25.01
N PHE A 54 18.33 18.41 25.56
CA PHE A 54 18.47 17.58 26.76
C PHE A 54 19.35 18.25 27.80
N GLN A 55 18.94 18.13 29.07
CA GLN A 55 19.73 18.55 30.23
C GLN A 55 20.27 17.34 31.02
N ASP A 56 19.66 16.16 30.84
CA ASP A 56 20.10 14.90 31.42
C ASP A 56 20.70 13.97 30.34
N ALA A 57 21.80 13.29 30.69
CA ALA A 57 22.52 12.43 29.76
C ALA A 57 21.85 11.04 29.58
N ALA A 58 21.23 10.51 30.63
CA ALA A 58 20.52 9.24 30.61
C ALA A 58 19.18 9.35 29.87
N GLU A 59 18.45 10.46 30.04
CA GLU A 59 17.25 10.77 29.26
C GLU A 59 17.58 10.85 27.75
N CYS A 60 18.65 11.57 27.39
CA CYS A 60 19.12 11.66 26.01
C CYS A 60 19.54 10.29 25.46
N GLN A 61 20.22 9.46 26.26
CA GLN A 61 20.63 8.12 25.85
C GLN A 61 19.42 7.21 25.62
N LYS A 62 18.45 7.20 26.56
CA LYS A 62 17.19 6.47 26.43
C LYS A 62 16.46 6.89 25.15
N TYR A 63 16.35 8.20 24.90
CA TYR A 63 15.71 8.73 23.69
C TYR A 63 16.37 8.28 22.39
N ILE A 64 17.70 8.12 22.36
CA ILE A 64 18.43 7.59 21.20
C ILE A 64 18.22 6.08 21.03
N GLN A 65 18.09 5.34 22.15
CA GLN A 65 17.93 3.88 22.16
C GLN A 65 16.50 3.42 21.80
N GLU A 66 15.48 4.21 22.15
CA GLU A 66 14.07 3.93 21.81
C GLU A 66 13.72 4.23 20.33
N ARG A 67 14.58 4.97 19.62
CA ARG A 67 14.40 5.30 18.20
C ARG A 67 14.83 4.16 17.27
N SER A 68 14.18 4.08 16.11
CA SER A 68 14.48 3.06 15.08
C SER A 68 15.93 3.16 14.59
N THR A 69 16.57 2.02 14.33
CA THR A 69 17.92 1.98 13.71
C THR A 69 17.96 2.51 12.27
N LYS A 70 16.78 2.82 11.68
CA LYS A 70 16.66 3.55 10.41
C LYS A 70 16.80 5.06 10.57
N GLU A 71 16.40 5.62 11.71
CA GLU A 71 16.51 7.05 11.99
C GLU A 71 17.97 7.47 12.18
N ARG A 72 18.23 8.76 11.94
CA ARG A 72 19.58 9.32 12.01
C ARG A 72 19.64 10.42 13.06
N VAL A 73 20.72 10.45 13.83
CA VAL A 73 20.89 11.37 14.95
C VAL A 73 22.18 12.15 14.74
N VAL A 74 22.04 13.47 14.68
CA VAL A 74 23.13 14.44 14.70
C VAL A 74 23.15 15.05 16.09
N MET A 75 24.31 15.21 16.70
CA MET A 75 24.40 15.67 18.09
C MET A 75 25.29 16.90 18.22
N ILE A 76 24.85 17.86 19.03
CA ILE A 76 25.66 18.96 19.55
C ILE A 76 25.86 18.70 21.03
N VAL A 77 27.10 18.52 21.45
CA VAL A 77 27.49 18.21 22.82
C VAL A 77 28.42 19.28 23.37
N SER A 78 28.36 19.53 24.68
CA SER A 78 29.30 20.43 25.35
C SER A 78 29.54 20.02 26.81
N GLY A 79 30.64 20.53 27.37
CA GLY A 79 30.95 20.41 28.79
C GLY A 79 31.03 18.97 29.30
N ARG A 80 30.62 18.78 30.57
CA ARG A 80 30.68 17.51 31.29
C ARG A 80 29.76 16.43 30.69
N LEU A 81 28.49 16.78 30.43
CA LEU A 81 27.47 15.86 29.90
C LEU A 81 27.90 15.25 28.55
N GLY A 82 28.54 16.04 27.68
CA GLY A 82 29.10 15.53 26.43
C GLY A 82 30.18 14.47 26.63
N ARG A 83 31.01 14.59 27.67
CA ARG A 83 32.05 13.61 28.00
C ARG A 83 31.50 12.34 28.64
N GLU A 84 30.37 12.43 29.32
CA GLU A 84 29.66 11.30 29.93
C GLU A 84 28.89 10.47 28.90
N ILE A 85 28.20 11.10 27.94
CA ILE A 85 27.30 10.40 27.00
C ILE A 85 27.97 9.90 25.70
N VAL A 86 28.97 10.60 25.16
CA VAL A 86 29.62 10.19 23.90
C VAL A 86 30.21 8.77 23.95
N PRO A 87 30.86 8.32 25.05
CA PRO A 87 31.36 6.95 25.14
C PRO A 87 30.29 5.87 24.96
N SER A 88 29.08 6.06 25.50
CA SER A 88 28.00 5.06 25.44
C SER A 88 27.26 5.05 24.09
N ILE A 89 27.12 6.21 23.44
CA ILE A 89 26.31 6.34 22.22
C ILE A 89 27.11 6.29 20.91
N GLN A 90 28.43 6.52 20.92
CA GLN A 90 29.20 6.60 19.67
C GLN A 90 29.19 5.30 18.86
N GLN A 91 28.97 4.15 19.51
CA GLN A 91 28.84 2.86 18.82
C GLN A 91 27.45 2.67 18.14
N LEU A 92 26.41 3.40 18.57
CA LEU A 92 25.05 3.24 18.07
C LEU A 92 24.94 3.65 16.60
N ARG A 93 24.36 2.79 15.76
CA ARG A 93 24.31 2.98 14.29
C ARG A 93 23.51 4.22 13.89
N GLN A 94 22.48 4.59 14.65
CA GLN A 94 21.65 5.77 14.40
C GLN A 94 22.41 7.09 14.61
N VAL A 95 23.40 7.16 15.49
CA VAL A 95 24.23 8.37 15.67
C VAL A 95 25.21 8.46 14.51
N ILE A 96 25.04 9.46 13.63
CA ILE A 96 25.87 9.62 12.41
C ILE A 96 27.03 10.60 12.60
N SER A 97 26.78 11.71 13.30
CA SER A 97 27.75 12.80 13.49
C SER A 97 27.55 13.51 14.82
N ILE A 98 28.66 13.89 15.45
CA ILE A 98 28.70 14.58 16.73
C ILE A 98 29.56 15.84 16.56
N TYR A 99 29.07 16.97 17.05
CA TYR A 99 29.74 18.27 17.05
C TYR A 99 29.92 18.72 18.50
N VAL A 100 31.10 19.24 18.81
CA VAL A 100 31.40 19.76 20.15
C VAL A 100 31.38 21.27 20.08
N TYR A 101 30.38 21.91 20.71
CA TYR A 101 30.26 23.37 20.77
C TYR A 101 30.70 23.85 22.15
N CYS A 102 31.87 24.46 22.27
CA CYS A 102 32.44 24.83 23.57
C CYS A 102 33.47 25.96 23.49
N MET A 103 33.55 26.78 24.55
CA MET A 103 34.52 27.87 24.66
C MET A 103 35.98 27.38 24.85
N ASP A 104 36.20 26.30 25.62
CA ASP A 104 37.52 25.66 25.73
C ASP A 104 37.75 24.68 24.57
N LYS A 105 38.25 25.21 23.44
CA LYS A 105 38.57 24.41 22.26
C LYS A 105 39.71 23.42 22.52
N ALA A 106 40.82 23.88 23.11
CA ALA A 106 42.04 23.10 23.26
C ALA A 106 41.86 21.87 24.17
N GLY A 107 41.16 22.02 25.30
CA GLY A 107 40.88 20.91 26.21
C GLY A 107 39.92 19.87 25.61
N ASN A 108 38.96 20.29 24.78
CA ASN A 108 37.98 19.38 24.17
C ASN A 108 38.48 18.75 22.87
N GLU A 109 39.34 19.40 22.08
CA GLU A 109 39.98 18.78 20.90
C GLU A 109 40.78 17.53 21.26
N LYS A 110 41.55 17.56 22.36
CA LYS A 110 42.37 16.41 22.79
C LYS A 110 41.49 15.20 23.15
N TRP A 111 40.33 15.44 23.76
CA TRP A 111 39.34 14.41 24.07
C TRP A 111 38.61 13.93 22.81
N ALA A 112 38.22 14.85 21.93
CA ALA A 112 37.44 14.58 20.72
C ALA A 112 38.14 13.61 19.75
N ARG A 113 39.47 13.70 19.63
CA ARG A 113 40.30 12.83 18.75
C ARG A 113 40.15 11.33 19.04
N ASN A 114 39.66 10.95 20.22
CA ASN A 114 39.43 9.56 20.59
C ASN A 114 38.14 8.95 19.97
N TYR A 115 37.28 9.76 19.34
CA TYR A 115 35.95 9.32 18.87
C TYR A 115 35.72 9.66 17.40
N LYS A 116 35.71 8.64 16.52
CA LYS A 116 35.56 8.79 15.06
C LYS A 116 34.29 9.52 14.59
N LYS A 117 33.25 9.58 15.42
CA LYS A 117 32.00 10.28 15.11
C LYS A 117 32.00 11.76 15.50
N ILE A 118 32.98 12.24 16.25
CA ILE A 118 33.14 13.68 16.48
C ILE A 118 33.74 14.31 15.22
N LYS A 119 32.95 15.15 14.54
CA LYS A 119 33.30 15.79 13.27
C LYS A 119 34.08 17.10 13.46
N ALA A 120 33.79 17.86 14.51
CA ALA A 120 34.53 19.07 14.85
C ALA A 120 34.36 19.49 16.32
N VAL A 121 35.34 20.28 16.79
CA VAL A 121 35.25 21.09 18.00
C VAL A 121 35.24 22.56 17.57
N VAL A 122 34.19 23.28 17.91
CA VAL A 122 33.91 24.65 17.45
C VAL A 122 33.57 25.56 18.62
N THR A 123 34.08 26.79 18.54
CA THR A 123 33.82 27.88 19.50
C THR A 123 32.81 28.88 18.96
N ASP A 124 32.62 28.90 17.64
CA ASP A 124 31.72 29.81 16.95
C ASP A 124 30.49 29.08 16.42
N LEU A 125 29.36 29.78 16.46
CA LEU A 125 28.06 29.24 16.07
C LEU A 125 27.89 29.22 14.55
N ASP A 126 28.42 30.21 13.82
CA ASP A 126 28.32 30.22 12.35
C ASP A 126 29.27 29.18 11.73
N GLU A 127 30.42 28.90 12.38
CA GLU A 127 31.25 27.73 12.10
C GLU A 127 30.50 26.41 12.35
N LEU A 128 29.80 26.27 13.49
CA LEU A 128 28.98 25.09 13.79
C LEU A 128 27.90 24.85 12.73
N VAL A 129 27.13 25.89 12.42
CA VAL A 129 26.09 25.93 11.40
C VAL A 129 26.64 25.52 10.02
N SER A 130 27.76 26.12 9.62
CA SER A 130 28.43 25.81 8.35
C SER A 130 28.90 24.35 8.29
N ARG A 131 29.50 23.83 9.37
CA ARG A 131 29.98 22.44 9.42
C ARG A 131 28.86 21.40 9.50
N ILE A 132 27.69 21.74 10.04
CA ILE A 132 26.48 20.90 9.97
C ILE A 132 25.93 20.90 8.55
N LYS A 133 25.79 22.07 7.91
CA LYS A 133 25.37 22.17 6.50
C LYS A 133 26.31 21.43 5.54
N ALA A 134 27.61 21.41 5.84
CA ALA A 134 28.63 20.74 5.03
C ALA A 134 28.82 19.24 5.34
N ASP A 135 28.06 18.65 6.28
CA ASP A 135 28.18 17.22 6.57
C ASP A 135 27.59 16.38 5.44
N HIS A 136 28.42 15.61 4.76
CA HIS A 136 27.99 14.70 3.71
C HIS A 136 26.94 13.69 4.18
N LYS A 137 26.93 13.28 5.46
CA LYS A 137 25.92 12.34 5.99
C LYS A 137 24.56 13.01 6.21
N ILE A 138 24.54 14.34 6.29
CA ILE A 138 23.32 15.15 6.37
C ILE A 138 22.86 15.51 4.96
N GLN A 139 23.75 16.04 4.10
CA GLN A 139 23.44 16.38 2.70
C GLN A 139 22.84 15.19 1.93
N LYS A 140 23.44 14.01 2.06
CA LYS A 140 22.98 12.75 1.44
C LYS A 140 21.65 12.20 1.98
N MET A 141 21.17 12.71 3.12
CA MET A 141 19.83 12.40 3.65
C MET A 141 18.80 13.46 3.24
N VAL A 142 19.24 14.63 2.78
CA VAL A 142 18.40 15.66 2.13
C VAL A 142 18.23 15.36 0.64
N GLU A 143 19.28 14.83 0.00
CA GLU A 143 19.23 14.17 -1.31
C GLU A 143 18.60 12.77 -1.17
N GLU A 144 17.30 12.72 -0.86
CA GLU A 144 16.55 11.45 -0.80
C GLU A 144 16.71 10.65 -2.10
N PRO A 145 16.91 9.32 -2.03
CA PRO A 145 17.01 8.49 -3.22
C PRO A 145 15.73 8.60 -4.05
N LEU A 146 15.89 8.68 -5.37
CA LEU A 146 14.75 8.74 -6.29
C LEU A 146 13.84 7.53 -6.09
N SER A 147 12.54 7.79 -5.95
CA SER A 147 11.51 6.74 -5.94
C SER A 147 11.37 6.19 -7.36
N ILE A 148 12.20 5.17 -7.66
CA ILE A 148 12.31 4.50 -8.95
C ILE A 148 11.35 3.30 -8.97
N ASN A 149 10.35 3.39 -9.83
CA ASN A 149 9.44 2.29 -10.15
C ASN A 149 9.91 1.60 -11.43
N ILE A 150 10.16 0.29 -11.36
CA ILE A 150 10.55 -0.53 -12.51
C ILE A 150 9.34 -1.32 -13.00
N PHE A 151 9.18 -1.42 -14.32
CA PHE A 151 8.13 -2.23 -14.95
C PHE A 151 8.53 -2.64 -16.37
N SER A 152 7.85 -3.64 -16.93
CA SER A 152 8.05 -4.09 -18.30
C SER A 152 6.78 -4.78 -18.79
N LYS A 153 6.53 -4.78 -20.11
CA LYS A 153 5.59 -5.74 -20.67
C LYS A 153 6.09 -7.17 -20.45
N GLY A 154 5.15 -8.10 -20.38
CA GLY A 154 5.39 -9.51 -20.14
C GLY A 154 6.52 -10.11 -20.98
N GLY A 155 7.58 -10.56 -20.29
CA GLY A 155 8.66 -11.33 -20.88
C GLY A 155 8.38 -12.82 -20.71
N GLY A 156 7.96 -13.49 -21.78
CA GLY A 156 7.69 -14.93 -21.80
C GLY A 156 6.20 -15.27 -21.86
N ALA A 157 5.87 -16.29 -22.66
CA ALA A 157 4.49 -16.79 -22.81
C ALA A 157 3.94 -17.27 -21.46
N GLY A 158 2.95 -16.56 -20.92
CA GLY A 158 2.40 -16.79 -19.57
C GLY A 158 2.30 -15.52 -18.71
N SER A 159 3.07 -14.47 -19.03
CA SER A 159 3.03 -13.21 -18.29
C SER A 159 1.82 -12.34 -18.69
N SER A 160 0.82 -12.30 -17.81
CA SER A 160 -0.36 -11.42 -17.90
C SER A 160 0.01 -9.93 -17.76
N THR A 161 -0.91 -9.07 -18.19
CA THR A 161 -0.83 -7.60 -18.06
C THR A 161 -0.76 -7.10 -16.60
N THR A 162 -0.97 -7.99 -15.63
CA THR A 162 -0.74 -7.79 -14.19
C THR A 162 0.72 -7.51 -13.80
N GLY A 163 1.68 -7.56 -14.74
CA GLY A 163 3.10 -7.22 -14.52
C GLY A 163 3.40 -5.73 -14.22
N LEU A 164 2.37 -4.90 -14.03
CA LEU A 164 2.51 -3.52 -13.61
C LEU A 164 2.54 -3.41 -12.09
N ASN A 165 3.65 -2.88 -11.57
CA ASN A 165 3.80 -2.52 -10.17
C ASN A 165 2.61 -1.65 -9.73
N GLY A 166 1.80 -2.13 -8.78
CA GLY A 166 0.60 -1.43 -8.31
C GLY A 166 0.88 -0.01 -7.81
N LYS A 167 2.09 0.26 -7.29
CA LYS A 167 2.52 1.62 -6.91
C LYS A 167 2.78 2.50 -8.13
N PHE A 168 3.29 1.96 -9.24
CA PHE A 168 3.41 2.70 -10.50
C PHE A 168 2.03 3.04 -11.06
N VAL A 169 1.13 2.06 -11.11
CA VAL A 169 -0.26 2.27 -11.58
C VAL A 169 -0.92 3.35 -10.73
N PHE A 170 -0.91 3.19 -9.41
CA PHE A 170 -1.48 4.14 -8.46
C PHE A 170 -0.86 5.52 -8.59
N SER A 171 0.48 5.67 -8.59
CA SER A 171 1.12 6.99 -8.69
C SER A 171 0.83 7.71 -10.00
N GLN A 172 0.80 7.01 -11.14
CA GLN A 172 0.48 7.62 -12.44
C GLN A 172 -0.99 8.04 -12.51
N VAL A 173 -1.91 7.15 -12.13
CA VAL A 173 -3.36 7.38 -12.13
C VAL A 173 -3.72 8.49 -11.14
N LEU A 174 -3.21 8.45 -9.90
CA LEU A 174 -3.38 9.51 -8.89
C LEU A 174 -2.84 10.86 -9.39
N THR A 175 -1.69 10.88 -10.06
CA THR A 175 -1.13 12.12 -10.62
C THR A 175 -2.08 12.71 -11.66
N ASP A 176 -2.45 11.94 -12.68
CA ASP A 176 -3.35 12.36 -13.76
C ASP A 176 -4.74 12.76 -13.23
N PHE A 177 -5.24 12.12 -12.15
CA PHE A 177 -6.43 12.52 -11.39
C PHE A 177 -6.26 13.91 -10.74
N LEU A 178 -5.23 14.08 -9.89
CA LEU A 178 -5.05 15.28 -9.07
C LEU A 178 -4.88 16.56 -9.90
N ILE A 179 -4.21 16.48 -11.05
CA ILE A 179 -3.97 17.61 -11.95
C ILE A 179 -5.28 18.19 -12.53
N GLN A 180 -6.34 17.37 -12.65
CA GLN A 180 -7.63 17.80 -13.21
C GLN A 180 -8.58 18.39 -12.15
N LEU A 181 -8.28 18.21 -10.86
CA LEU A 181 -9.09 18.74 -9.78
C LEU A 181 -8.82 20.24 -9.54
N GLN A 182 -9.88 21.03 -9.49
CA GLN A 182 -9.78 22.44 -9.11
C GLN A 182 -9.30 22.61 -7.66
N CYS A 183 -8.66 23.74 -7.38
CA CYS A 183 -8.08 24.10 -6.09
C CYS A 183 -8.77 25.34 -5.53
N THR A 184 -9.32 25.24 -4.31
CA THR A 184 -10.03 26.34 -3.64
C THR A 184 -9.07 27.20 -2.82
N GLU A 185 -9.53 28.36 -2.33
CA GLU A 185 -8.72 29.16 -1.39
C GLU A 185 -8.50 28.44 -0.05
N ASP A 186 -9.43 27.57 0.36
CA ASP A 186 -9.27 26.75 1.58
C ASP A 186 -8.18 25.70 1.42
N ASP A 187 -7.99 25.12 0.23
CA ASP A 187 -6.85 24.23 -0.05
C ASP A 187 -5.52 24.97 0.14
N LYS A 188 -5.41 26.19 -0.39
CA LYS A 188 -4.20 27.01 -0.25
C LYS A 188 -3.95 27.38 1.21
N LYS A 189 -4.99 27.73 1.95
CA LYS A 189 -4.90 28.03 3.39
C LYS A 189 -4.44 26.80 4.18
N GLU A 190 -5.05 25.66 3.92
CA GLU A 190 -4.73 24.37 4.55
C GLU A 190 -3.29 23.95 4.27
N LEU A 191 -2.81 24.08 3.02
CA LEU A 191 -1.40 23.87 2.66
C LEU A 191 -0.47 24.78 3.47
N ILE A 192 -0.76 26.08 3.50
CA ILE A 192 0.05 27.07 4.22
C ILE A 192 0.09 26.77 5.72
N ASP A 193 -1.00 26.31 6.33
CA ASP A 193 -1.07 25.97 7.74
C ASP A 193 -0.41 24.62 8.06
N LEU A 194 -0.48 23.63 7.14
CA LEU A 194 0.31 22.39 7.19
C LEU A 194 1.80 22.70 7.16
N CYS A 195 2.27 23.50 6.18
CA CYS A 195 3.68 23.88 6.09
C CYS A 195 4.13 24.68 7.33
N LYS A 196 3.32 25.60 7.88
CA LYS A 196 3.66 26.28 9.15
C LYS A 196 3.77 25.33 10.33
N LYS A 197 2.95 24.26 10.38
CA LYS A 197 3.01 23.23 11.43
C LYS A 197 4.29 22.39 11.28
N GLN A 198 4.62 21.99 10.06
CA GLN A 198 5.84 21.25 9.71
C GLN A 198 7.11 22.04 10.05
N TYR A 199 7.21 23.29 9.58
CA TYR A 199 8.37 24.17 9.76
C TYR A 199 8.27 25.03 11.04
N LYS A 200 7.57 24.55 12.08
CA LYS A 200 7.35 25.32 13.31
C LYS A 200 8.66 25.65 14.03
N GLY A 201 8.97 26.95 14.12
CA GLY A 201 10.20 27.47 14.72
C GLY A 201 11.37 27.63 13.74
N ASN A 202 11.25 27.20 12.49
CA ASN A 202 12.19 27.50 11.42
C ASN A 202 11.83 28.86 10.81
N ASN A 203 12.44 29.94 11.33
CA ASN A 203 12.13 31.31 10.89
C ASN A 203 12.45 31.58 9.40
N TYR A 204 13.40 30.84 8.82
CA TYR A 204 13.75 30.96 7.40
C TYR A 204 12.62 30.42 6.52
N GLU A 205 12.20 29.17 6.75
CA GLU A 205 11.11 28.56 5.98
C GLU A 205 9.75 29.23 6.28
N LEU A 206 9.50 29.67 7.52
CA LEU A 206 8.33 30.50 7.84
C LEU A 206 8.34 31.86 7.14
N SER A 207 9.51 32.38 6.75
CA SER A 207 9.60 33.57 5.88
C SER A 207 9.29 33.22 4.43
N ASN A 208 9.89 32.14 3.91
CA ASN A 208 9.61 31.62 2.56
C ASN A 208 8.11 31.35 2.36
N ILE A 209 7.42 30.76 3.35
CA ILE A 209 5.97 30.51 3.33
C ILE A 209 5.14 31.81 3.24
N ARG A 210 5.57 32.89 3.93
CA ARG A 210 4.88 34.20 3.85
C ARG A 210 5.11 34.88 2.51
N GLU A 211 6.33 34.82 2.00
CA GLU A 211 6.73 35.34 0.69
C GLU A 211 5.96 34.61 -0.42
N PHE A 212 5.94 33.28 -0.40
CA PHE A 212 5.15 32.43 -1.29
C PHE A 212 3.67 32.81 -1.30
N ARG A 213 3.04 32.92 -0.11
CA ARG A 213 1.62 33.31 -0.01
C ARG A 213 1.32 34.67 -0.66
N LYS A 214 2.29 35.58 -0.72
CA LYS A 214 2.13 36.94 -1.25
C LYS A 214 2.52 37.06 -2.73
N GLU A 215 3.56 36.34 -3.15
CA GLU A 215 4.26 36.59 -4.42
C GLU A 215 4.22 35.40 -5.40
N TYR A 216 3.57 34.29 -5.02
CA TYR A 216 3.32 33.18 -5.92
C TYR A 216 2.44 33.57 -7.11
N SER A 217 2.87 33.16 -8.30
CA SER A 217 2.08 33.16 -9.52
C SER A 217 2.44 31.95 -10.37
N SER A 218 1.50 31.48 -11.19
CA SER A 218 1.69 30.28 -12.04
C SER A 218 2.82 30.45 -13.07
N ASP A 219 3.21 31.68 -13.43
CA ASP A 219 4.37 31.99 -14.26
C ASP A 219 5.72 31.92 -13.52
N LYS A 220 5.73 31.96 -12.18
CA LYS A 220 6.93 31.86 -11.33
C LYS A 220 7.09 30.49 -10.66
N VAL A 221 6.26 29.50 -11.01
CA VAL A 221 6.22 28.22 -10.31
C VAL A 221 7.52 27.41 -10.43
N LEU A 222 8.22 27.50 -11.57
CA LEU A 222 9.52 26.84 -11.76
C LEU A 222 10.58 27.40 -10.81
N TRP A 223 10.64 28.73 -10.64
CA TRP A 223 11.54 29.35 -9.67
C TRP A 223 11.29 28.85 -8.25
N TRP A 224 10.02 28.83 -7.81
CA TRP A 224 9.63 28.27 -6.51
C TRP A 224 9.96 26.78 -6.37
N TYR A 225 9.87 26.01 -7.46
CA TYR A 225 10.24 24.60 -7.51
C TYR A 225 11.75 24.39 -7.40
N THR A 226 12.58 25.19 -8.07
CA THR A 226 14.05 25.08 -8.00
C THR A 226 14.65 25.70 -6.74
N ARG A 227 13.92 26.60 -6.06
CA ARG A 227 14.41 27.30 -4.87
C ARG A 227 14.52 26.35 -3.67
N GLU A 228 15.62 26.46 -2.92
CA GLU A 228 15.91 25.59 -1.75
C GLU A 228 15.02 25.91 -0.52
N SER A 229 13.71 25.72 -0.66
CA SER A 229 12.68 26.12 0.31
C SER A 229 11.69 24.99 0.61
N PHE A 230 10.78 25.25 1.55
CA PHE A 230 9.66 24.37 1.91
C PHE A 230 8.90 23.84 0.69
N PHE A 231 8.78 24.63 -0.39
CA PHE A 231 8.01 24.24 -1.57
C PHE A 231 8.64 23.03 -2.27
N TYR A 232 9.93 23.11 -2.61
CA TYR A 232 10.68 21.99 -3.18
C TYR A 232 10.72 20.79 -2.23
N LYS A 233 11.03 21.05 -0.96
CA LYS A 233 11.28 20.05 0.09
C LYS A 233 10.01 19.24 0.38
N THR A 234 8.90 19.89 0.76
CA THR A 234 7.63 19.23 1.08
C THR A 234 7.03 18.53 -0.15
N LEU A 235 7.04 19.17 -1.33
CA LEU A 235 6.48 18.56 -2.54
C LEU A 235 7.20 17.26 -2.92
N ASN A 236 8.54 17.29 -2.95
CA ASN A 236 9.30 16.11 -3.34
C ASN A 236 9.25 14.99 -2.29
N ALA A 237 9.28 15.31 -0.99
CA ALA A 237 9.15 14.31 0.06
C ALA A 237 7.77 13.63 0.03
N ALA A 238 6.70 14.40 -0.22
CA ALA A 238 5.35 13.86 -0.40
C ALA A 238 5.27 12.96 -1.65
N LEU A 239 5.77 13.42 -2.80
CA LEU A 239 5.78 12.65 -4.06
C LEU A 239 6.58 11.33 -3.96
N ARG A 240 7.63 11.28 -3.13
CA ARG A 240 8.40 10.03 -2.88
C ARG A 240 7.73 9.10 -1.88
N THR A 241 6.78 9.58 -1.08
CA THR A 241 6.15 8.85 0.03
C THR A 241 4.73 8.42 -0.35
N PRO A 242 4.45 7.14 -0.66
CA PRO A 242 3.15 6.70 -1.17
C PRO A 242 1.95 6.98 -0.22
N ALA A 243 2.20 7.20 1.06
CA ALA A 243 1.18 7.50 2.07
C ALA A 243 0.78 8.99 2.15
N ASP A 244 1.58 9.93 1.62
CA ASP A 244 1.33 11.37 1.80
C ASP A 244 0.38 11.97 0.73
N ILE A 245 -0.68 11.23 0.41
CA ILE A 245 -1.66 11.59 -0.63
C ILE A 245 -2.33 12.93 -0.29
N HIS A 246 -2.49 13.24 1.00
CA HIS A 246 -3.06 14.51 1.42
C HIS A 246 -2.20 15.71 1.04
N THR A 247 -0.87 15.65 1.25
CA THR A 247 0.03 16.73 0.86
C THR A 247 0.11 16.85 -0.66
N ILE A 248 0.18 15.74 -1.41
CA ILE A 248 0.14 15.78 -2.88
C ILE A 248 -1.15 16.43 -3.38
N PHE A 249 -2.31 16.11 -2.78
CA PHE A 249 -3.58 16.76 -3.10
C PHE A 249 -3.57 18.26 -2.80
N LEU A 250 -3.00 18.70 -1.68
CA LEU A 250 -2.88 20.14 -1.39
C LEU A 250 -1.92 20.84 -2.37
N PHE A 251 -0.89 20.14 -2.86
CA PHE A 251 0.03 20.63 -3.88
C PHE A 251 -0.52 20.56 -5.33
N ARG A 252 -1.68 19.94 -5.58
CA ARG A 252 -2.17 19.61 -6.94
C ARG A 252 -2.19 20.77 -7.94
N LYS A 253 -2.61 21.97 -7.52
CA LYS A 253 -2.57 23.17 -8.38
C LYS A 253 -1.15 23.51 -8.80
N TYR A 254 -0.20 23.41 -7.89
CA TYR A 254 1.19 23.76 -8.12
C TYR A 254 1.86 22.72 -9.01
N ILE A 255 1.53 21.43 -8.84
CA ILE A 255 1.91 20.35 -9.78
C ILE A 255 1.38 20.66 -11.18
N ALA A 256 0.09 21.00 -11.32
CA ALA A 256 -0.51 21.38 -12.58
C ALA A 256 0.15 22.62 -13.22
N ASP A 257 0.46 23.65 -12.42
CA ASP A 257 1.14 24.87 -12.89
C ASP A 257 2.59 24.55 -13.35
N ILE A 258 3.35 23.68 -12.66
CA ILE A 258 4.68 23.20 -13.15
C ILE A 258 4.51 22.50 -14.50
N GLN A 259 3.56 21.56 -14.60
CA GLN A 259 3.33 20.83 -15.84
C GLN A 259 2.89 21.74 -17.00
N TYR A 260 2.14 22.79 -16.71
CA TYR A 260 1.76 23.80 -17.69
C TYR A 260 2.98 24.58 -18.20
N GLN A 261 3.90 25.00 -17.32
CA GLN A 261 5.15 25.64 -17.76
C GLN A 261 6.03 24.68 -18.57
N LEU A 262 6.15 23.41 -18.18
CA LEU A 262 6.88 22.41 -18.96
C LEU A 262 6.29 22.19 -20.36
N LYS A 263 4.96 22.20 -20.51
CA LYS A 263 4.28 22.18 -21.82
C LYS A 263 4.56 23.44 -22.64
N ARG A 264 4.49 24.63 -22.02
CA ARG A 264 4.74 25.92 -22.67
C ARG A 264 6.20 26.09 -23.14
N HIS A 265 7.13 25.54 -22.38
CA HIS A 265 8.58 25.67 -22.60
C HIS A 265 9.23 24.37 -23.11
N GLN A 266 8.43 23.45 -23.66
CA GLN A 266 8.90 22.16 -24.16
C GLN A 266 10.09 22.30 -25.11
N ALA A 267 11.09 21.44 -24.90
CA ALA A 267 12.30 21.39 -25.70
C ALA A 267 12.00 21.24 -27.20
N LYS A 268 12.73 21.97 -28.06
CA LYS A 268 12.52 21.97 -29.53
C LYS A 268 13.50 21.06 -30.29
N LYS A 269 14.47 20.46 -29.59
CA LYS A 269 15.53 19.62 -30.14
C LYS A 269 15.74 18.43 -29.19
N ARG A 270 16.27 17.32 -29.71
CA ARG A 270 16.73 16.20 -28.88
C ARG A 270 17.86 16.69 -27.96
N LEU A 271 17.75 16.37 -26.68
CA LEU A 271 18.73 16.71 -25.65
C LEU A 271 19.37 15.43 -25.13
N ARG A 272 20.65 15.53 -24.75
CA ARG A 272 21.33 14.56 -23.89
C ARG A 272 21.63 15.27 -22.57
N VAL A 273 21.21 14.66 -21.47
CA VAL A 273 21.31 15.25 -20.14
C VAL A 273 21.81 14.24 -19.12
N TYR A 274 22.35 14.76 -18.03
CA TYR A 274 23.12 14.01 -17.06
C TYR A 274 22.61 14.31 -15.64
N ARG A 275 22.56 13.28 -14.80
CA ARG A 275 22.33 13.44 -13.36
C ARG A 275 23.11 12.37 -12.60
N SER A 276 23.90 12.77 -11.63
CA SER A 276 24.61 11.84 -10.76
C SER A 276 23.89 11.60 -9.45
N GLN A 277 24.07 10.43 -8.84
CA GLN A 277 23.70 10.19 -7.44
C GLN A 277 24.47 8.99 -6.86
N MET A 278 24.34 8.78 -5.55
CA MET A 278 24.79 7.55 -4.89
C MET A 278 23.61 6.58 -4.76
N ILE A 279 23.84 5.29 -5.00
CA ILE A 279 22.85 4.22 -4.73
C ILE A 279 23.51 3.06 -3.97
N SER A 280 22.71 2.17 -3.40
CA SER A 280 23.23 0.93 -2.81
C SER A 280 23.65 -0.09 -3.85
N ASN A 281 24.56 -0.98 -3.46
CA ASN A 281 24.98 -2.11 -4.29
C ASN A 281 23.76 -2.96 -4.74
N ASN A 282 22.74 -3.10 -3.89
CA ASN A 282 21.53 -3.84 -4.22
C ASN A 282 20.71 -3.16 -5.31
N GLU A 283 20.56 -1.83 -5.26
CA GLU A 283 19.90 -1.06 -6.32
C GLU A 283 20.71 -1.11 -7.62
N LEU A 284 22.04 -1.08 -7.55
CA LEU A 284 22.89 -1.21 -8.74
C LEU A 284 22.76 -2.59 -9.41
N GLU A 285 22.80 -3.68 -8.63
CA GLU A 285 22.56 -5.02 -9.18
C GLU A 285 21.14 -5.17 -9.74
N THR A 286 20.14 -4.56 -9.09
CA THR A 286 18.78 -4.48 -9.64
C THR A 286 18.77 -3.80 -11.01
N LEU A 287 19.41 -2.63 -11.14
CA LEU A 287 19.50 -1.88 -12.40
C LEU A 287 20.20 -2.69 -13.51
N LYS A 288 21.28 -3.43 -13.20
CA LYS A 288 21.95 -4.30 -14.18
C LYS A 288 21.02 -5.38 -14.72
N GLN A 289 20.20 -6.00 -13.87
CA GLN A 289 19.30 -7.10 -14.23
C GLN A 289 18.11 -6.68 -15.10
N ILE A 290 17.81 -5.38 -15.20
CA ILE A 290 16.61 -4.85 -15.87
C ILE A 290 16.92 -4.06 -17.15
N CYS A 291 18.12 -4.18 -17.72
CA CYS A 291 18.44 -3.56 -19.01
C CYS A 291 17.41 -3.99 -20.07
N GLY A 292 16.88 -3.02 -20.82
CA GLY A 292 15.76 -3.18 -21.75
C GLY A 292 14.36 -2.91 -21.15
N LYS A 293 14.21 -2.77 -19.83
CA LYS A 293 12.91 -2.51 -19.17
C LYS A 293 12.64 -1.01 -18.98
N PHE A 294 11.42 -0.68 -18.54
CA PHE A 294 10.99 0.68 -18.25
C PHE A 294 11.22 1.07 -16.78
N ILE A 295 11.51 2.36 -16.59
CA ILE A 295 11.77 3.03 -15.32
C ILE A 295 10.91 4.29 -15.28
N SER A 296 10.09 4.41 -14.24
CA SER A 296 9.34 5.62 -13.90
C SER A 296 9.94 6.25 -12.65
N ILE A 297 10.01 7.58 -12.63
CA ILE A 297 10.48 8.36 -11.47
C ILE A 297 9.26 9.08 -10.90
N ASN A 298 8.93 8.80 -9.64
CA ASN A 298 7.72 9.36 -8.98
C ASN A 298 7.92 10.79 -8.47
N SER A 299 8.87 11.55 -9.03
CA SER A 299 9.08 12.98 -8.73
C SER A 299 9.38 13.72 -10.03
N PHE A 300 9.30 15.05 -10.02
CA PHE A 300 9.93 15.81 -11.10
C PHE A 300 11.45 15.52 -11.09
N PHE A 301 12.02 15.35 -12.27
CA PHE A 301 13.39 14.89 -12.43
C PHE A 301 14.23 15.99 -13.08
N SER A 302 15.11 16.61 -12.28
CA SER A 302 16.03 17.65 -12.72
C SER A 302 17.39 17.05 -13.12
N THR A 303 17.99 17.58 -14.18
CA THR A 303 19.19 17.07 -14.86
C THR A 303 19.97 18.25 -15.49
N SER A 304 21.24 18.05 -15.85
CA SER A 304 22.07 19.08 -16.52
C SER A 304 22.52 18.68 -17.92
N PHE A 305 22.79 19.66 -18.78
CA PHE A 305 23.46 19.44 -20.07
C PHE A 305 24.94 19.07 -19.94
N ASP A 306 25.57 19.44 -18.83
CA ASP A 306 27.01 19.26 -18.60
C ASP A 306 27.28 18.03 -17.73
N GLU A 307 27.96 17.03 -18.32
CA GLU A 307 28.41 15.82 -17.64
C GLU A 307 29.36 16.14 -16.47
N GLN A 308 30.23 17.13 -16.59
CA GLN A 308 31.17 17.53 -15.54
C GLN A 308 30.46 18.27 -14.41
N GLN A 309 29.49 19.14 -14.73
CA GLN A 309 28.64 19.76 -13.71
C GLN A 309 27.86 18.69 -12.95
N ALA A 310 27.21 17.74 -13.66
CA ALA A 310 26.54 16.62 -13.04
C ALA A 310 27.49 15.80 -12.13
N LEU A 311 28.68 15.43 -12.61
CA LEU A 311 29.67 14.70 -11.83
C LEU A 311 30.22 15.49 -10.62
N SER A 312 30.19 16.83 -10.64
CA SER A 312 30.66 17.67 -9.53
C SER A 312 29.82 17.52 -8.25
N PHE A 313 28.56 17.08 -8.40
CA PHE A 313 27.69 16.73 -7.27
C PHE A 313 28.07 15.39 -6.60
N LEU A 314 28.81 14.49 -7.28
CA LEU A 314 29.34 13.26 -6.65
C LEU A 314 30.51 13.53 -5.70
N LYS A 315 30.20 13.82 -4.44
CA LYS A 315 31.20 13.84 -3.37
C LYS A 315 31.44 12.42 -2.84
N ARG A 316 32.68 11.94 -2.98
CA ARG A 316 33.08 10.57 -2.60
C ARG A 316 32.77 10.29 -1.11
N PRO A 317 32.12 9.17 -0.75
CA PRO A 317 31.95 8.76 0.64
C PRO A 317 33.26 8.23 1.25
N ASP A 318 33.32 8.16 2.59
CA ASP A 318 34.27 7.31 3.30
C ASP A 318 34.11 5.85 2.83
N ASP A 319 35.20 5.08 2.64
CA ASP A 319 35.22 3.67 2.15
C ASP A 319 34.51 2.64 3.09
N THR A 320 33.62 3.09 3.99
CA THR A 320 32.90 2.28 4.99
C THR A 320 31.40 2.10 4.69
N GLU A 321 30.89 2.65 3.59
CA GLU A 321 29.48 2.55 3.20
C GLU A 321 29.35 1.77 1.88
N ASN A 322 28.54 0.69 1.87
CA ASN A 322 28.26 -0.15 0.70
C ASN A 322 27.37 0.59 -0.32
N LEU A 323 27.95 1.58 -1.01
CA LEU A 323 27.27 2.46 -1.94
C LEU A 323 28.14 2.72 -3.17
N GLU A 324 27.50 2.74 -4.32
CA GLU A 324 28.12 2.91 -5.64
C GLU A 324 27.72 4.26 -6.24
N ALA A 325 28.66 4.92 -6.90
CA ALA A 325 28.41 6.19 -7.57
C ALA A 325 27.86 5.92 -8.98
N ILE A 326 26.72 6.54 -9.30
CA ILE A 326 26.08 6.41 -10.62
C ILE A 326 25.95 7.77 -11.31
N LEU A 327 25.96 7.72 -12.64
CA LEU A 327 25.66 8.81 -13.55
C LEU A 327 24.57 8.33 -14.51
N PHE A 328 23.36 8.84 -14.37
CA PHE A 328 22.35 8.72 -15.41
C PHE A 328 22.77 9.58 -16.61
N GLN A 329 22.76 8.97 -17.80
CA GLN A 329 22.92 9.62 -19.09
C GLN A 329 21.62 9.41 -19.87
N ILE A 330 20.80 10.45 -19.99
CA ILE A 330 19.47 10.37 -20.56
C ILE A 330 19.43 11.01 -21.95
N ASP A 331 18.99 10.25 -22.95
CA ASP A 331 18.61 10.76 -24.27
C ASP A 331 17.11 11.06 -24.30
N ALA A 332 16.74 12.31 -24.62
CA ALA A 332 15.36 12.77 -24.65
C ALA A 332 15.02 13.45 -25.98
N ASP A 333 14.10 12.86 -26.76
CA ASP A 333 13.59 13.45 -28.00
C ASP A 333 12.19 14.07 -27.77
N PRO A 334 12.02 15.39 -27.98
CA PRO A 334 10.72 16.03 -27.74
C PRO A 334 9.62 15.57 -28.71
N LYS A 335 9.97 14.95 -29.86
CA LYS A 335 8.99 14.35 -30.77
C LYS A 335 8.37 13.07 -30.21
N MET A 336 9.06 12.40 -29.29
CA MET A 336 8.56 11.21 -28.60
C MET A 336 7.78 11.57 -27.33
N ALA A 337 8.08 12.73 -26.73
CA ALA A 337 7.55 13.18 -25.45
C ALA A 337 6.38 14.18 -25.56
N ILE A 338 5.39 13.90 -26.41
CA ILE A 338 4.28 14.83 -26.69
C ILE A 338 3.36 14.99 -25.46
N THR A 339 3.14 13.91 -24.71
CA THR A 339 2.23 13.84 -23.56
C THR A 339 2.89 14.22 -22.23
N LYS A 340 4.14 13.77 -22.03
CA LYS A 340 4.99 14.03 -20.85
C LYS A 340 6.24 14.84 -21.25
N PRO A 341 6.11 16.15 -21.55
CA PRO A 341 7.22 16.96 -22.04
C PRO A 341 8.28 17.26 -20.99
N PHE A 342 9.43 17.70 -21.47
CA PHE A 342 10.56 18.21 -20.70
C PHE A 342 11.00 19.56 -21.27
N ALA A 343 11.53 20.42 -20.41
CA ALA A 343 11.95 21.78 -20.77
C ALA A 343 13.35 22.08 -20.25
N ASP A 344 14.08 22.90 -21.00
CA ASP A 344 15.21 23.67 -20.47
C ASP A 344 14.62 24.76 -19.57
N ILE A 345 15.01 24.75 -18.30
CA ILE A 345 14.52 25.67 -17.28
C ILE A 345 15.61 26.62 -16.75
N THR A 346 16.77 26.66 -17.40
CA THR A 346 17.95 27.48 -17.02
C THR A 346 17.63 28.97 -16.80
N ASP A 347 16.73 29.54 -17.60
CA ASP A 347 16.30 30.95 -17.49
C ASP A 347 15.24 31.19 -16.39
N PHE A 348 14.64 30.11 -15.86
CA PHE A 348 13.51 30.13 -14.91
C PHE A 348 13.87 29.63 -13.51
N SER A 349 15.04 28.98 -13.35
CA SER A 349 15.51 28.44 -12.08
C SER A 349 16.03 29.53 -11.13
N GLU A 350 16.19 29.19 -9.85
CA GLU A 350 16.94 30.02 -8.89
C GLU A 350 18.44 30.08 -9.26
N PHE A 351 18.97 28.98 -9.80
CA PHE A 351 20.38 28.79 -10.16
C PHE A 351 20.71 29.35 -11.55
N LYS A 352 20.64 30.68 -11.69
CA LYS A 352 20.89 31.36 -12.97
C LYS A 352 22.24 31.01 -13.58
N GLY A 353 22.21 30.44 -14.78
CA GLY A 353 23.39 30.03 -15.53
C GLY A 353 23.84 28.58 -15.26
N GLU A 354 23.19 27.87 -14.33
CA GLU A 354 23.31 26.41 -14.26
C GLU A 354 22.41 25.77 -15.32
N ALA A 355 23.00 24.96 -16.18
CA ALA A 355 22.28 24.19 -17.19
C ALA A 355 21.30 23.23 -16.52
N GLU A 356 20.00 23.51 -16.56
CA GLU A 356 18.98 22.70 -15.90
C GLU A 356 17.84 22.31 -16.83
N VAL A 357 17.57 21.00 -16.93
CA VAL A 357 16.45 20.42 -17.67
C VAL A 357 15.56 19.65 -16.71
N LEU A 358 14.26 19.96 -16.74
CA LEU A 358 13.25 19.35 -15.88
C LEU A 358 12.28 18.51 -16.71
N PHE A 359 12.13 17.24 -16.34
CA PHE A 359 11.13 16.31 -16.91
C PHE A 359 9.83 16.37 -16.13
N MET A 360 8.70 16.18 -16.84
CA MET A 360 7.36 16.12 -16.24
C MET A 360 7.22 14.96 -15.25
N LEU A 361 6.39 15.17 -14.22
CA LEU A 361 6.04 14.14 -13.26
C LEU A 361 5.44 12.91 -13.97
N GLY A 362 5.92 11.72 -13.59
CA GLY A 362 5.52 10.47 -14.22
C GLY A 362 6.10 10.24 -15.61
N SER A 363 7.18 10.94 -15.99
CA SER A 363 7.98 10.60 -17.19
C SER A 363 8.55 9.19 -17.08
N ILE A 364 8.55 8.46 -18.20
CA ILE A 364 8.94 7.05 -18.30
C ILE A 364 10.14 6.93 -19.23
N PHE A 365 11.12 6.15 -18.80
CA PHE A 365 12.40 5.96 -19.49
C PHE A 365 12.69 4.48 -19.69
N ARG A 366 13.22 4.10 -20.85
CA ARG A 366 13.74 2.75 -21.09
C ARG A 366 15.20 2.71 -20.64
N LEU A 367 15.58 1.70 -19.88
CA LEU A 367 16.99 1.48 -19.51
C LEU A 367 17.72 0.83 -20.68
N ASP A 368 18.70 1.53 -21.25
CA ASP A 368 19.49 1.04 -22.39
C ASP A 368 20.67 0.17 -21.93
N SER A 369 21.48 0.66 -20.98
CA SER A 369 22.66 -0.07 -20.49
C SER A 369 23.09 0.37 -19.09
N VAL A 370 23.80 -0.52 -18.38
CA VAL A 370 24.55 -0.19 -17.16
C VAL A 370 25.99 -0.61 -17.37
N LYS A 371 26.90 0.37 -17.47
CA LYS A 371 28.32 0.15 -17.78
C LYS A 371 29.23 0.92 -16.82
N ARG A 372 30.45 0.42 -16.58
CA ARG A 372 31.41 1.13 -15.73
C ARG A 372 32.18 2.16 -16.56
N ARG A 373 32.32 3.39 -16.07
CA ARG A 373 33.13 4.45 -16.72
C ARG A 373 34.60 4.15 -16.51
N GLU A 374 35.36 4.10 -17.61
CA GLU A 374 36.79 3.78 -17.63
C GLU A 374 37.57 4.58 -16.59
N ASN A 375 38.53 3.91 -15.93
CA ASN A 375 39.42 4.50 -14.92
C ASN A 375 38.73 5.21 -13.73
N THR A 376 37.45 4.90 -13.45
CA THR A 376 36.71 5.47 -12.31
C THR A 376 35.94 4.44 -11.46
N LYS A 377 35.50 4.85 -10.27
CA LYS A 377 34.50 4.15 -9.44
C LYS A 377 33.05 4.59 -9.78
N VAL A 378 32.77 5.04 -11.01
CA VAL A 378 31.44 5.51 -11.43
C VAL A 378 30.83 4.57 -12.46
N TRP A 379 29.54 4.27 -12.30
CA TRP A 379 28.74 3.53 -13.27
C TRP A 379 27.87 4.49 -14.08
N ILE A 380 27.87 4.34 -15.40
CA ILE A 380 26.97 5.06 -16.32
C ILE A 380 25.72 4.19 -16.52
N ILE A 381 24.56 4.81 -16.34
CA ILE A 381 23.25 4.23 -16.58
C ILE A 381 22.67 4.99 -17.78
N GLU A 382 22.67 4.35 -18.94
CA GLU A 382 22.13 4.95 -20.17
C GLU A 382 20.63 4.71 -20.25
N MET A 383 19.87 5.76 -20.48
CA MET A 383 18.40 5.72 -20.52
C MET A 383 17.86 6.56 -21.67
N THR A 384 16.74 6.15 -22.24
CA THR A 384 16.03 6.90 -23.30
C THR A 384 14.62 7.24 -22.82
N LEU A 385 14.19 8.49 -22.97
CA LEU A 385 12.81 8.89 -22.70
C LEU A 385 11.85 8.18 -23.67
N CYS A 386 10.83 7.51 -23.14
CA CYS A 386 9.90 6.71 -23.92
C CYS A 386 8.87 7.56 -24.70
N ASN A 387 8.22 6.92 -25.65
CA ASN A 387 7.04 7.45 -26.35
C ASN A 387 5.79 6.71 -25.85
N ASP A 388 4.72 7.42 -25.53
CA ASP A 388 3.42 6.81 -25.16
C ASP A 388 2.82 5.96 -26.30
N GLU A 389 3.26 6.17 -27.55
CA GLU A 389 2.90 5.33 -28.72
C GLU A 389 3.78 4.07 -28.88
N GLU A 390 4.79 3.86 -28.03
CA GLU A 390 5.51 2.59 -27.97
C GLU A 390 4.53 1.49 -27.53
N HIS A 391 4.27 0.53 -28.42
CA HIS A 391 3.20 -0.48 -28.29
C HIS A 391 3.12 -1.15 -26.90
N ASP A 392 4.27 -1.35 -26.27
CA ASP A 392 4.40 -2.03 -24.99
C ASP A 392 4.14 -1.11 -23.78
N LEU A 393 4.30 0.20 -23.95
CA LEU A 393 3.88 1.23 -22.99
C LEU A 393 2.42 1.66 -23.21
N LYS A 394 1.97 1.69 -24.48
CA LYS A 394 0.61 2.09 -24.84
C LYS A 394 -0.45 1.18 -24.22
N GLN A 395 -0.28 -0.14 -24.34
CA GLN A 395 -1.23 -1.09 -23.75
C GLN A 395 -1.31 -0.95 -22.22
N VAL A 396 -0.13 -0.87 -21.58
CA VAL A 396 0.02 -0.61 -20.14
C VAL A 396 -0.79 0.61 -19.69
N LEU A 397 -0.68 1.73 -20.41
CA LEU A 397 -1.39 2.95 -20.08
C LEU A 397 -2.89 2.86 -20.41
N VAL A 398 -3.30 2.16 -21.47
CA VAL A 398 -4.72 2.00 -21.83
C VAL A 398 -5.45 1.16 -20.78
N ASP A 399 -4.89 0.01 -20.39
CA ASP A 399 -5.48 -0.89 -19.39
C ASP A 399 -5.72 -0.15 -18.06
N MET A 400 -4.74 0.66 -17.63
CA MET A 400 -4.84 1.52 -16.45
C MET A 400 -5.94 2.59 -16.59
N LYS A 401 -6.16 3.15 -17.78
CA LYS A 401 -7.18 4.21 -17.98
C LYS A 401 -8.59 3.63 -18.04
N GLU A 402 -8.79 2.49 -18.69
CA GLU A 402 -10.09 1.83 -18.78
C GLU A 402 -10.56 1.30 -17.42
N GLN A 403 -9.64 0.82 -16.57
CA GLN A 403 -9.97 0.30 -15.23
C GLN A 403 -10.43 1.39 -14.25
N PHE A 404 -9.90 2.62 -14.34
CA PHE A 404 -10.08 3.65 -13.29
C PHE A 404 -10.78 4.94 -13.73
N MET A 405 -10.97 5.22 -15.03
CA MET A 405 -11.47 6.53 -15.50
C MET A 405 -12.72 6.49 -16.39
N SER A 406 -13.53 5.43 -16.30
CA SER A 406 -14.75 5.25 -17.11
C SER A 406 -15.85 6.31 -16.90
N GLU A 407 -15.97 6.88 -15.69
CA GLU A 407 -17.03 7.86 -15.34
C GLU A 407 -16.53 9.31 -15.14
N GLY A 408 -15.26 9.58 -15.44
CA GLY A 408 -14.66 10.92 -15.40
C GLY A 408 -14.06 11.32 -14.04
N ILE A 409 -13.17 12.32 -14.06
CA ILE A 409 -12.31 12.68 -12.92
C ILE A 409 -12.96 13.72 -12.02
N ASN A 410 -13.19 13.39 -10.75
CA ASN A 410 -13.62 14.36 -9.74
C ASN A 410 -13.22 13.96 -8.29
N LEU A 411 -13.64 14.76 -7.30
CA LEU A 411 -13.34 14.56 -5.87
C LEU A 411 -13.95 13.26 -5.29
N GLN A 412 -15.06 12.78 -5.85
CA GLN A 412 -15.70 11.53 -5.47
C GLN A 412 -14.82 10.34 -5.88
N THR A 413 -14.33 10.32 -7.13
CA THR A 413 -13.42 9.27 -7.64
C THR A 413 -12.14 9.15 -6.80
N LEU A 414 -11.59 10.28 -6.34
CA LEU A 414 -10.45 10.28 -5.43
C LEU A 414 -10.80 9.67 -4.06
N ALA A 415 -11.96 10.00 -3.51
CA ALA A 415 -12.42 9.47 -2.22
C ALA A 415 -12.75 7.98 -2.29
N GLU A 416 -13.31 7.52 -3.41
CA GLU A 416 -13.53 6.10 -3.73
C GLU A 416 -12.20 5.34 -3.88
N LEU A 417 -11.24 5.87 -4.64
CA LEU A 417 -9.90 5.27 -4.77
C LEU A 417 -9.19 5.16 -3.41
N LEU A 418 -9.31 6.18 -2.55
CA LEU A 418 -8.77 6.18 -1.20
C LEU A 418 -9.45 5.15 -0.29
N TRP A 419 -10.76 4.96 -0.44
CA TRP A 419 -11.49 3.91 0.26
C TRP A 419 -11.03 2.52 -0.21
N GLU A 420 -10.88 2.27 -1.51
CA GLU A 420 -10.38 0.99 -2.04
C GLU A 420 -8.99 0.62 -1.48
N ILE A 421 -8.10 1.60 -1.25
CA ILE A 421 -6.79 1.36 -0.59
C ILE A 421 -6.82 1.43 0.95
N SER A 422 -8.02 1.45 1.56
CA SER A 422 -8.27 1.49 3.02
C SER A 422 -7.81 2.77 3.76
N GLU A 423 -7.61 3.89 3.05
CA GLU A 423 -7.30 5.21 3.62
C GLU A 423 -8.58 5.94 4.08
N PHE A 424 -9.34 5.30 4.98
CA PHE A 424 -10.71 5.70 5.34
C PHE A 424 -10.82 7.13 5.90
N ASP A 425 -9.86 7.57 6.71
CA ASP A 425 -9.90 8.92 7.29
C ASP A 425 -9.75 10.01 6.22
N LEU A 426 -8.91 9.75 5.21
CA LEU A 426 -8.66 10.66 4.11
C LEU A 426 -9.80 10.62 3.08
N ALA A 427 -10.35 9.44 2.80
CA ALA A 427 -11.58 9.29 2.03
C ALA A 427 -12.76 10.05 2.68
N ARG A 428 -12.96 9.90 4.00
CA ARG A 428 -13.99 10.65 4.76
C ARG A 428 -13.81 12.15 4.59
N LYS A 429 -12.58 12.64 4.75
CA LYS A 429 -12.24 14.06 4.59
C LYS A 429 -12.64 14.60 3.22
N TYR A 430 -12.41 13.85 2.14
CA TYR A 430 -12.77 14.31 0.80
C TYR A 430 -14.26 14.17 0.46
N PHE A 431 -14.95 13.13 0.93
CA PHE A 431 -16.41 13.07 0.86
C PHE A 431 -17.08 14.23 1.60
N MET A 432 -16.59 14.58 2.81
CA MET A 432 -17.05 15.76 3.55
C MET A 432 -16.79 17.07 2.81
N ARG A 433 -15.60 17.24 2.23
CA ARG A 433 -15.25 18.44 1.43
C ARG A 433 -16.11 18.58 0.17
N LEU A 434 -16.49 17.46 -0.45
CA LEU A 434 -17.41 17.44 -1.60
C LEU A 434 -18.85 17.75 -1.15
N LEU A 435 -19.26 17.23 0.00
CA LEU A 435 -20.55 17.53 0.63
C LEU A 435 -20.69 19.04 0.93
N GLU A 436 -19.65 19.69 1.47
CA GLU A 436 -19.62 21.14 1.74
C GLU A 436 -19.79 22.00 0.47
N GLN A 437 -19.32 21.52 -0.69
CA GLN A 437 -19.41 22.25 -1.96
C GLN A 437 -20.79 22.16 -2.63
N LEU A 438 -21.62 21.18 -2.24
CA LEU A 438 -22.94 21.00 -2.83
C LEU A 438 -24.02 21.77 -2.05
N PRO A 439 -24.94 22.49 -2.72
CA PRO A 439 -26.10 23.11 -2.06
C PRO A 439 -26.88 22.09 -1.22
N LEU A 440 -27.40 22.50 -0.05
CA LEU A 440 -28.08 21.61 0.90
C LEU A 440 -29.19 20.75 0.25
N ASN A 441 -29.91 21.30 -0.72
CA ASN A 441 -31.02 20.63 -1.42
C ASN A 441 -30.57 19.83 -2.66
N ASN A 442 -29.28 19.66 -2.92
CA ASN A 442 -28.78 18.97 -4.10
C ASN A 442 -28.96 17.44 -3.96
N PRO A 443 -29.67 16.75 -4.88
CA PRO A 443 -29.89 15.30 -4.81
C PRO A 443 -28.60 14.46 -4.70
N LEU A 444 -27.47 14.93 -5.23
CA LEU A 444 -26.19 14.23 -5.15
C LEU A 444 -25.69 14.06 -3.70
N ARG A 445 -26.12 14.92 -2.77
CA ARG A 445 -25.80 14.75 -1.34
C ARG A 445 -26.40 13.46 -0.76
N ILE A 446 -27.49 12.94 -1.32
CA ILE A 446 -28.08 11.64 -0.90
C ILE A 446 -27.08 10.50 -1.14
N ASN A 447 -26.41 10.50 -2.30
CA ASN A 447 -25.40 9.48 -2.62
C ASN A 447 -24.20 9.62 -1.68
N LEU A 448 -23.68 10.84 -1.52
CA LEU A 448 -22.54 11.10 -0.62
C LEU A 448 -22.83 10.76 0.85
N TYR A 449 -24.05 11.00 1.34
CA TYR A 449 -24.46 10.54 2.67
C TYR A 449 -24.53 9.00 2.75
N GLN A 450 -24.94 8.30 1.69
CA GLN A 450 -24.87 6.85 1.63
C GLN A 450 -23.42 6.35 1.61
N ASP A 451 -22.52 7.02 0.88
CA ASP A 451 -21.11 6.65 0.76
C ASP A 451 -20.32 6.95 2.03
N LEU A 452 -20.55 8.09 2.68
CA LEU A 452 -20.11 8.36 4.06
C LEU A 452 -20.65 7.30 5.03
N GLY A 453 -21.92 6.91 4.90
CA GLY A 453 -22.52 5.84 5.69
C GLY A 453 -21.84 4.48 5.45
N LYS A 454 -21.51 4.13 4.20
CA LYS A 454 -20.73 2.92 3.88
C LYS A 454 -19.31 3.02 4.46
N LEU A 455 -18.64 4.16 4.30
CA LEU A 455 -17.29 4.39 4.79
C LEU A 455 -17.21 4.24 6.31
N GLU A 456 -18.09 4.87 7.08
CA GLU A 456 -18.08 4.75 8.54
C GLU A 456 -18.34 3.30 9.00
N ALA A 457 -19.14 2.53 8.26
CA ALA A 457 -19.32 1.10 8.53
C ALA A 457 -18.06 0.25 8.22
N HIS A 458 -17.21 0.68 7.28
CA HIS A 458 -15.92 0.02 7.00
C HIS A 458 -14.83 0.48 7.98
N ALA A 459 -14.86 1.73 8.41
CA ALA A 459 -13.96 2.32 9.41
C ALA A 459 -14.26 1.90 10.86
N GLY A 460 -15.34 1.14 11.11
CA GLY A 460 -15.69 0.63 12.44
C GLY A 460 -16.55 1.56 13.31
N HIS A 461 -17.23 2.55 12.72
CA HIS A 461 -18.14 3.48 13.40
C HIS A 461 -19.61 3.24 13.00
N PRO A 462 -20.29 2.20 13.53
CA PRO A 462 -21.66 1.86 13.14
C PRO A 462 -22.66 2.97 13.48
N ASP A 463 -22.50 3.69 14.59
CA ASP A 463 -23.44 4.76 14.99
C ASP A 463 -23.43 5.92 13.99
N LYS A 464 -22.23 6.41 13.61
CA LYS A 464 -22.05 7.42 12.55
C LYS A 464 -22.55 6.94 11.19
N SER A 465 -22.43 5.64 10.91
CA SER A 465 -23.00 5.03 9.71
C SER A 465 -24.54 5.13 9.67
N VAL A 466 -25.21 5.01 10.83
CA VAL A 466 -26.65 5.24 10.96
C VAL A 466 -27.00 6.72 10.82
N GLU A 467 -26.26 7.62 11.48
CA GLU A 467 -26.45 9.08 11.36
C GLU A 467 -26.42 9.54 9.90
N TRP A 468 -25.40 9.18 9.13
CA TRP A 468 -25.32 9.53 7.71
C TRP A 468 -26.43 8.93 6.85
N ARG A 469 -26.86 7.69 7.14
CA ARG A 469 -28.02 7.08 6.44
C ARG A 469 -29.33 7.78 6.78
N GLN A 470 -29.48 8.30 8.00
CA GLN A 470 -30.64 9.08 8.40
C GLN A 470 -30.69 10.43 7.66
N GLU A 471 -29.57 11.15 7.58
CA GLU A 471 -29.43 12.37 6.75
C GLU A 471 -29.82 12.13 5.29
N ALA A 472 -29.39 11.00 4.70
CA ALA A 472 -29.79 10.61 3.34
C ALA A 472 -31.31 10.40 3.20
N ILE A 473 -31.95 9.80 4.20
CA ILE A 473 -33.41 9.55 4.23
C ILE A 473 -34.19 10.87 4.41
N GLU A 474 -33.72 11.77 5.28
CA GLU A 474 -34.37 13.04 5.55
C GLU A 474 -34.30 13.99 4.37
N LEU A 475 -33.14 14.15 3.73
CA LEU A 475 -33.00 14.93 2.51
C LEU A 475 -33.87 14.36 1.37
N LYS A 476 -33.93 13.03 1.22
CA LYS A 476 -34.81 12.38 0.25
C LYS A 476 -36.28 12.69 0.51
N LYS A 477 -36.73 12.76 1.77
CA LYS A 477 -38.10 13.19 2.13
C LYS A 477 -38.35 14.66 1.78
N GLN A 478 -37.42 15.57 2.08
CA GLN A 478 -37.54 17.01 1.82
C GLN A 478 -37.62 17.33 0.31
N ILE A 479 -36.82 16.66 -0.52
CA ILE A 479 -36.88 16.80 -1.98
C ILE A 479 -38.20 16.22 -2.52
N SER A 480 -38.67 15.10 -1.96
CA SER A 480 -39.95 14.49 -2.38
C SER A 480 -41.17 15.37 -2.05
N SER A 481 -41.14 16.13 -0.94
CA SER A 481 -42.24 17.03 -0.56
C SER A 481 -42.26 18.32 -1.39
N THR A 482 -41.11 18.84 -1.81
CA THR A 482 -41.01 20.04 -2.66
C THR A 482 -41.38 19.81 -4.12
N SER A 483 -41.24 18.59 -4.64
CA SER A 483 -41.67 18.22 -6.01
C SER A 483 -43.19 18.05 -6.20
N SER A 484 -44.01 18.37 -5.19
CA SER A 484 -45.45 18.10 -5.18
C SER A 484 -46.34 19.13 -5.92
N HIS A 485 -45.76 20.06 -6.68
CA HIS A 485 -46.52 20.96 -7.57
C HIS A 485 -46.00 20.92 -9.02
N SER A 486 -46.90 20.61 -9.94
CA SER A 486 -46.74 20.54 -11.42
C SER A 486 -45.95 19.37 -12.02
N VAL A 487 -46.60 18.21 -12.17
CA VAL A 487 -46.40 17.33 -13.35
C VAL A 487 -47.75 16.82 -13.86
N THR A 488 -48.07 17.10 -15.11
CA THR A 488 -49.23 16.56 -15.83
C THR A 488 -48.98 15.14 -16.34
N LYS A 489 -50.02 14.29 -16.32
CA LYS A 489 -49.98 12.87 -16.72
C LYS A 489 -49.40 12.64 -18.12
N SER A 490 -48.50 11.67 -18.27
CA SER A 490 -48.27 10.98 -19.55
C SER A 490 -47.72 9.54 -19.39
N LYS A 491 -48.62 8.58 -19.58
CA LYS A 491 -48.45 7.16 -20.01
C LYS A 491 -47.55 6.21 -19.20
N ASN A 492 -47.98 4.93 -19.21
CA ASN A 492 -47.62 3.88 -18.26
C ASN A 492 -46.72 2.81 -18.94
N PRO A 493 -45.51 2.50 -18.43
CA PRO A 493 -44.54 1.64 -19.13
C PRO A 493 -44.70 0.14 -18.80
N ILE A 494 -45.92 -0.39 -18.85
CA ILE A 494 -46.21 -1.81 -18.51
C ILE A 494 -46.44 -2.69 -19.75
N GLU A 495 -46.71 -2.12 -20.93
CA GLU A 495 -47.03 -2.89 -22.15
C GLU A 495 -45.81 -3.35 -22.99
N GLN A 496 -44.56 -2.96 -22.66
CA GLN A 496 -43.39 -3.31 -23.48
C GLN A 496 -42.64 -4.60 -23.07
N ILE A 497 -43.03 -5.26 -21.97
CA ILE A 497 -42.27 -6.40 -21.41
C ILE A 497 -42.86 -7.78 -21.82
N GLN A 498 -44.08 -7.85 -22.39
CA GLN A 498 -44.77 -9.12 -22.63
C GLN A 498 -44.55 -9.80 -24.00
N THR A 499 -43.76 -9.24 -24.91
CA THR A 499 -43.50 -9.83 -26.25
C THR A 499 -42.03 -10.13 -26.53
N LYS A 500 -41.42 -11.05 -25.75
CA LYS A 500 -40.18 -11.76 -26.12
C LYS A 500 -39.95 -13.05 -25.29
N LYS A 501 -40.88 -14.01 -25.39
CA LYS A 501 -40.60 -15.42 -25.09
C LYS A 501 -40.19 -16.14 -26.39
N ASN A 502 -39.26 -17.09 -26.27
CA ASN A 502 -38.74 -17.99 -27.31
C ASN A 502 -37.88 -17.36 -28.42
N GLN A 503 -36.60 -17.09 -28.10
CA GLN A 503 -35.46 -17.46 -28.95
C GLN A 503 -34.16 -17.32 -28.12
N PHE A 504 -33.74 -18.41 -27.46
CA PHE A 504 -32.35 -18.52 -27.01
C PHE A 504 -31.49 -18.91 -28.22
N GLN A 505 -31.04 -17.91 -28.98
CA GLN A 505 -29.89 -18.11 -29.87
C GLN A 505 -28.65 -18.39 -29.01
N GLN A 506 -27.83 -19.33 -29.47
CA GLN A 506 -26.63 -19.78 -28.78
C GLN A 506 -25.54 -18.70 -28.90
N PHE A 507 -25.46 -17.81 -27.92
CA PHE A 507 -24.40 -16.80 -27.81
C PHE A 507 -23.14 -17.40 -27.20
N GLY A 508 -22.33 -18.08 -28.01
CA GLY A 508 -21.00 -18.57 -27.62
C GLY A 508 -20.50 -19.75 -28.43
N ILE A 509 -19.17 -19.95 -28.42
CA ILE A 509 -18.50 -21.14 -28.96
C ILE A 509 -18.09 -22.08 -27.82
N THR A 510 -18.25 -23.39 -27.99
CA THR A 510 -17.82 -24.38 -27.00
C THR A 510 -16.31 -24.64 -27.16
N VAL A 511 -15.50 -24.09 -26.25
CA VAL A 511 -14.03 -24.24 -26.27
C VAL A 511 -13.51 -25.44 -25.47
N ALA A 512 -14.26 -25.92 -24.48
CA ALA A 512 -13.92 -27.10 -23.67
C ALA A 512 -15.18 -27.76 -23.09
N GLY A 513 -15.04 -28.96 -22.51
CA GLY A 513 -16.12 -29.72 -21.87
C GLY A 513 -17.11 -30.42 -22.81
N GLY A 514 -17.20 -29.99 -24.08
CA GLY A 514 -18.00 -30.64 -25.13
C GLY A 514 -17.23 -31.59 -26.06
N ASN A 515 -15.90 -31.64 -25.98
CA ASN A 515 -15.01 -32.37 -26.91
C ASN A 515 -14.60 -33.78 -26.41
N GLY A 516 -15.39 -34.37 -25.50
CA GLY A 516 -15.06 -35.61 -24.81
C GLY A 516 -14.11 -35.45 -23.62
N SER A 517 -14.00 -36.52 -22.82
CA SER A 517 -13.05 -36.60 -21.70
C SER A 517 -11.66 -36.99 -22.21
N GLY A 518 -10.62 -36.30 -21.74
CA GLY A 518 -9.24 -36.52 -22.18
C GLY A 518 -8.27 -35.46 -21.68
N GLN A 519 -7.02 -35.53 -22.14
CA GLN A 519 -5.89 -34.71 -21.66
C GLN A 519 -5.54 -33.53 -22.56
N GLU A 520 -6.21 -33.35 -23.69
CA GLU A 520 -5.94 -32.21 -24.59
C GLU A 520 -6.36 -30.87 -23.97
N LEU A 521 -5.83 -29.76 -24.49
CA LEU A 521 -6.07 -28.39 -23.98
C LEU A 521 -7.46 -27.82 -24.30
N ASN A 522 -8.34 -28.63 -24.88
CA ASN A 522 -9.77 -28.40 -25.13
C ASN A 522 -10.66 -29.53 -24.57
N GLN A 523 -10.08 -30.43 -23.75
CA GLN A 523 -10.73 -31.54 -23.08
C GLN A 523 -10.55 -31.43 -21.56
N LEU A 524 -11.46 -32.05 -20.80
CA LEU A 524 -11.47 -32.06 -19.34
C LEU A 524 -11.83 -33.46 -18.84
N SER A 525 -11.20 -33.89 -17.76
CA SER A 525 -11.39 -35.18 -17.10
C SER A 525 -11.66 -34.95 -15.61
N TYR A 526 -12.95 -35.07 -15.26
CA TYR A 526 -13.46 -34.91 -13.88
C TYR A 526 -13.14 -33.55 -13.23
N PRO A 527 -13.52 -32.41 -13.84
CA PRO A 527 -13.25 -31.10 -13.26
C PRO A 527 -14.10 -30.85 -11.99
N ARG A 528 -13.49 -30.32 -10.92
CA ARG A 528 -14.17 -30.08 -9.61
C ARG A 528 -14.27 -28.63 -9.17
N GLY A 529 -13.62 -27.70 -9.86
CA GLY A 529 -13.67 -26.28 -9.51
C GLY A 529 -13.53 -25.40 -10.75
N MET A 530 -14.27 -24.29 -10.77
CA MET A 530 -14.11 -23.25 -11.77
C MET A 530 -14.01 -21.89 -11.07
N PHE A 531 -13.02 -21.10 -11.47
CA PHE A 531 -12.81 -19.74 -10.99
C PHE A 531 -12.71 -18.78 -12.18
N ILE A 532 -13.19 -17.55 -12.02
CA ILE A 532 -13.03 -16.50 -13.01
C ILE A 532 -12.34 -15.32 -12.33
N ASP A 533 -11.19 -14.90 -12.85
CA ASP A 533 -10.49 -13.72 -12.35
C ASP A 533 -11.08 -12.40 -12.86
N ASN A 534 -10.61 -11.28 -12.30
CA ASN A 534 -11.03 -9.94 -12.74
C ASN A 534 -10.69 -9.66 -14.21
N ASP A 535 -9.73 -10.40 -14.79
CA ASP A 535 -9.34 -10.34 -16.22
C ASP A 535 -10.27 -11.19 -17.11
N LYS A 536 -11.37 -11.74 -16.56
CA LYS A 536 -12.33 -12.64 -17.22
C LYS A 536 -11.73 -13.95 -17.74
N SER A 537 -10.59 -14.37 -17.18
CA SER A 537 -9.99 -15.67 -17.47
C SER A 537 -10.63 -16.76 -16.64
N ILE A 538 -10.97 -17.87 -17.28
CA ILE A 538 -11.61 -19.04 -16.66
C ILE A 538 -10.52 -20.06 -16.31
N TYR A 539 -10.41 -20.40 -15.03
CA TYR A 539 -9.56 -21.48 -14.51
C TYR A 539 -10.46 -22.67 -14.19
N ILE A 540 -10.07 -23.87 -14.65
CA ILE A 540 -10.78 -25.12 -14.31
C ILE A 540 -9.81 -26.08 -13.65
N ALA A 541 -10.15 -26.52 -12.44
CA ALA A 541 -9.45 -27.58 -11.73
C ALA A 541 -9.84 -28.94 -12.32
N ASP A 542 -8.98 -29.47 -13.19
CA ASP A 542 -9.18 -30.64 -14.04
C ASP A 542 -8.59 -31.89 -13.33
N CYS A 543 -9.33 -32.41 -12.36
CA CYS A 543 -8.75 -33.20 -11.26
C CYS A 543 -8.14 -34.55 -11.68
N SER A 544 -8.76 -35.29 -12.59
CA SER A 544 -8.20 -36.57 -13.07
C SER A 544 -7.02 -36.38 -14.04
N ASN A 545 -6.80 -35.16 -14.53
CA ASN A 545 -5.62 -34.78 -15.29
C ASN A 545 -4.58 -34.03 -14.45
N HIS A 546 -4.80 -33.90 -13.13
CA HIS A 546 -3.90 -33.28 -12.14
C HIS A 546 -3.41 -31.87 -12.51
N ARG A 547 -4.28 -31.05 -13.13
CA ARG A 547 -3.91 -29.72 -13.64
C ARG A 547 -4.98 -28.66 -13.37
N ILE A 548 -4.57 -27.40 -13.34
CA ILE A 548 -5.48 -26.26 -13.52
C ILE A 548 -5.33 -25.78 -14.96
N VAL A 549 -6.42 -25.71 -15.72
CA VAL A 549 -6.39 -25.21 -17.11
C VAL A 549 -6.99 -23.81 -17.15
N LYS A 550 -6.20 -22.83 -17.62
CA LYS A 550 -6.62 -21.42 -17.80
C LYS A 550 -7.00 -21.15 -19.25
N TRP A 551 -8.21 -20.65 -19.49
CA TRP A 551 -8.62 -19.97 -20.73
C TRP A 551 -8.70 -18.47 -20.47
N THR A 552 -7.93 -17.67 -21.20
CA THR A 552 -8.08 -16.21 -21.22
C THR A 552 -9.24 -15.79 -22.11
N LEU A 553 -9.72 -14.54 -21.95
CA LEU A 553 -10.73 -13.95 -22.81
C LEU A 553 -10.36 -14.08 -24.29
N ASN A 554 -11.28 -14.59 -25.11
CA ASN A 554 -11.10 -14.93 -26.54
C ASN A 554 -10.11 -16.07 -26.88
N SER A 555 -9.63 -16.87 -25.91
CA SER A 555 -8.81 -18.04 -26.20
C SER A 555 -9.63 -19.29 -26.57
N ASN A 556 -9.19 -20.00 -27.61
CA ASN A 556 -9.81 -21.25 -28.06
C ASN A 556 -9.15 -22.52 -27.48
N THR A 557 -8.02 -22.39 -26.76
CA THR A 557 -7.29 -23.48 -26.09
C THR A 557 -6.72 -22.99 -24.76
N GLY A 558 -6.61 -23.88 -23.77
CA GLY A 558 -5.93 -23.57 -22.51
C GLY A 558 -4.41 -23.46 -22.67
N TRP A 559 -3.74 -22.84 -21.68
CA TRP A 559 -2.26 -22.81 -21.58
C TRP A 559 -1.76 -23.50 -20.29
N LEU A 560 -0.54 -24.05 -20.36
CA LEU A 560 0.22 -24.76 -19.32
C LEU A 560 1.61 -24.08 -19.22
N ASN A 561 2.44 -24.18 -18.18
CA ASN A 561 2.42 -24.94 -16.92
C ASN A 561 3.35 -24.17 -15.94
N THR A 562 2.97 -23.92 -14.68
CA THR A 562 3.97 -23.45 -13.68
C THR A 562 4.87 -24.63 -13.29
N ARG A 563 5.98 -24.38 -12.56
CA ARG A 563 6.70 -25.49 -11.93
C ARG A 563 5.77 -26.23 -10.97
N SER A 564 5.81 -27.56 -11.01
CA SER A 564 5.10 -28.40 -10.04
C SER A 564 5.59 -28.14 -8.61
N MET A 565 4.71 -28.31 -7.62
CA MET A 565 5.10 -28.43 -6.21
C MET A 565 6.14 -29.53 -6.05
N ASN A 566 7.02 -29.41 -5.04
CA ASN A 566 7.99 -30.45 -4.73
C ASN A 566 7.30 -31.72 -4.16
N HIS A 567 6.13 -31.57 -3.55
CA HIS A 567 5.27 -32.68 -3.12
C HIS A 567 3.87 -32.55 -3.75
N ALA A 568 3.37 -33.64 -4.33
CA ALA A 568 1.97 -33.76 -4.74
C ALA A 568 1.07 -33.76 -3.49
N ARG A 569 -0.12 -33.14 -3.59
CA ARG A 569 -1.05 -33.01 -2.45
C ARG A 569 -2.46 -32.62 -2.88
N TYR A 570 -3.49 -33.16 -2.24
CA TYR A 570 -4.86 -32.60 -2.25
C TYR A 570 -5.35 -32.35 -0.81
N ALA A 571 -6.52 -31.71 -0.63
CA ALA A 571 -7.06 -31.31 0.69
C ALA A 571 -6.08 -30.48 1.56
N HIS A 572 -5.15 -29.78 0.90
CA HIS A 572 -4.22 -28.84 1.50
C HIS A 572 -4.84 -27.45 1.60
N SER A 573 -4.26 -26.58 2.44
CA SER A 573 -4.60 -25.15 2.45
C SER A 573 -3.63 -24.35 1.59
N ALA A 574 -4.11 -23.30 0.93
CA ALA A 574 -3.30 -22.31 0.22
C ALA A 574 -3.60 -20.90 0.76
N SER A 575 -2.56 -20.11 1.07
CA SER A 575 -2.66 -18.77 1.66
C SER A 575 -1.76 -17.79 0.90
N VAL A 576 -2.35 -16.75 0.30
CA VAL A 576 -1.66 -15.75 -0.50
C VAL A 576 -1.27 -14.55 0.38
N PHE A 577 0.03 -14.31 0.53
CA PHE A 577 0.56 -13.16 1.26
C PHE A 577 0.43 -11.86 0.46
N ALA A 578 0.56 -10.72 1.14
CA ALA A 578 0.48 -9.39 0.55
C ALA A 578 1.59 -9.07 -0.48
N ASP A 579 2.68 -9.86 -0.52
CA ASP A 579 3.74 -9.80 -1.54
C ASP A 579 3.49 -10.73 -2.74
N GLY A 580 2.38 -11.46 -2.74
CA GLY A 580 1.98 -12.43 -3.77
C GLY A 580 2.53 -13.84 -3.58
N GLN A 581 3.41 -14.09 -2.60
CA GLN A 581 3.86 -15.47 -2.31
C GLN A 581 2.69 -16.32 -1.79
N VAL A 582 2.68 -17.61 -2.11
CA VAL A 582 1.63 -18.54 -1.67
C VAL A 582 2.22 -19.59 -0.74
N LEU A 583 1.81 -19.59 0.53
CA LEU A 583 2.02 -20.72 1.42
C LEU A 583 1.03 -21.82 1.08
N VAL A 584 1.55 -23.01 0.78
CA VAL A 584 0.77 -24.24 0.69
C VAL A 584 1.20 -25.18 1.81
N ALA A 585 0.25 -25.67 2.61
CA ALA A 585 0.53 -26.45 3.81
C ALA A 585 -0.41 -27.65 3.96
N GLY A 586 0.17 -28.77 4.39
CA GLY A 586 -0.54 -30.02 4.69
C GLY A 586 -1.16 -30.69 3.46
N GLY A 587 -2.24 -31.42 3.70
CA GLY A 587 -2.97 -32.20 2.70
C GLY A 587 -2.62 -33.70 2.74
N PHE A 588 -2.97 -34.38 1.65
CA PHE A 588 -2.80 -35.81 1.46
C PHE A 588 -2.10 -36.13 0.14
N ASP A 589 -1.13 -37.05 0.16
CA ASP A 589 -0.31 -37.48 -1.00
C ASP A 589 -0.38 -39.00 -1.30
N GLY A 590 -1.22 -39.72 -0.54
CA GLY A 590 -1.12 -41.16 -0.30
C GLY A 590 -1.02 -41.45 1.20
N THR A 591 -0.46 -40.49 1.94
CA THR A 591 -0.49 -40.33 3.39
C THR A 591 -0.91 -38.91 3.75
N ILE A 592 -1.31 -38.69 5.00
CA ILE A 592 -1.55 -37.33 5.52
C ILE A 592 -0.19 -36.69 5.83
N ILE A 593 0.06 -35.50 5.30
CA ILE A 593 1.40 -34.87 5.35
C ILE A 593 1.42 -33.59 6.18
N GLY A 594 2.55 -33.34 6.85
CA GLY A 594 2.85 -32.09 7.56
C GLY A 594 3.73 -31.12 6.76
N THR A 595 4.08 -31.45 5.51
CA THR A 595 4.99 -30.61 4.72
C THR A 595 4.33 -29.31 4.27
N ALA A 596 5.13 -28.26 4.15
CA ALA A 596 4.69 -26.97 3.63
C ALA A 596 5.71 -26.41 2.64
N GLU A 597 5.21 -25.63 1.67
CA GLU A 597 5.99 -25.06 0.58
C GLU A 597 5.55 -23.62 0.30
N LEU A 598 6.49 -22.76 -0.08
CA LEU A 598 6.22 -21.42 -0.58
C LEU A 598 6.37 -21.40 -2.09
N TYR A 599 5.31 -21.00 -2.80
CA TYR A 599 5.42 -20.57 -4.20
C TYR A 599 5.80 -19.10 -4.25
N ASN A 600 6.90 -18.80 -4.92
CA ASN A 600 7.26 -17.42 -5.28
C ASN A 600 6.86 -17.16 -6.73
N PRO A 601 5.85 -16.28 -6.99
CA PRO A 601 5.40 -16.00 -8.35
C PRO A 601 6.41 -15.18 -9.18
N LEU A 602 7.37 -14.49 -8.55
CA LEU A 602 8.38 -13.70 -9.26
C LEU A 602 9.48 -14.57 -9.86
N THR A 603 9.71 -15.75 -9.29
CA THR A 603 10.73 -16.73 -9.74
C THR A 603 10.12 -18.02 -10.28
N GLU A 604 8.80 -18.17 -10.18
CA GLU A 604 8.02 -19.37 -10.52
C GLU A 604 8.53 -20.65 -9.83
N THR A 605 9.08 -20.53 -8.63
CA THR A 605 9.71 -21.63 -7.89
C THR A 605 8.98 -21.97 -6.61
N TRP A 606 8.83 -23.27 -6.35
CA TRP A 606 8.43 -23.82 -5.06
C TRP A 606 9.63 -24.05 -4.16
N THR A 607 9.58 -23.50 -2.95
CA THR A 607 10.59 -23.70 -1.91
C THR A 607 9.97 -24.50 -0.78
N THR A 608 10.47 -25.71 -0.52
CA THR A 608 10.12 -26.47 0.68
C THR A 608 10.59 -25.71 1.91
N ILE A 609 9.67 -25.42 2.83
CA ILE A 609 9.96 -24.76 4.11
C ILE A 609 9.95 -25.79 5.25
N ARG A 610 10.03 -25.32 6.51
CA ARG A 610 9.84 -26.21 7.67
C ARG A 610 8.44 -26.82 7.64
N ASN A 611 8.35 -28.10 7.99
CA ASN A 611 7.09 -28.80 8.19
C ASN A 611 6.33 -28.22 9.39
N MET A 612 5.01 -28.35 9.38
CA MET A 612 4.15 -28.21 10.55
C MET A 612 4.48 -29.29 11.59
N THR A 613 4.11 -29.05 12.84
CA THR A 613 4.34 -30.00 13.94
C THR A 613 3.37 -31.17 13.89
N HIS A 614 2.14 -30.95 13.42
CA HIS A 614 1.17 -32.00 13.13
C HIS A 614 0.89 -32.06 11.63
N GLN A 615 0.94 -33.27 11.08
CA GLN A 615 0.37 -33.57 9.77
C GLN A 615 -1.15 -33.42 9.80
N ARG A 616 -1.73 -32.93 8.70
CA ARG A 616 -3.17 -32.64 8.62
C ARG A 616 -3.61 -32.46 7.17
N ASP A 617 -4.75 -33.03 6.82
CA ASP A 617 -5.57 -32.59 5.69
C ASP A 617 -6.87 -31.95 6.18
N SER A 618 -7.67 -31.39 5.26
CA SER A 618 -9.04 -30.91 5.54
C SER A 618 -9.12 -29.86 6.67
N HIS A 619 -8.00 -29.19 6.93
CA HIS A 619 -7.83 -28.10 7.89
C HIS A 619 -8.10 -26.74 7.25
N THR A 620 -8.18 -25.70 8.08
CA THR A 620 -8.30 -24.32 7.59
C THR A 620 -7.03 -23.53 7.82
N ALA A 621 -6.75 -22.60 6.90
CA ALA A 621 -5.71 -21.59 7.02
C ALA A 621 -6.33 -20.19 7.03
N SER A 622 -5.86 -19.32 7.92
CA SER A 622 -6.34 -17.94 8.06
C SER A 622 -5.16 -16.99 8.22
N ILE A 623 -5.00 -16.05 7.30
CA ILE A 623 -3.99 -14.99 7.41
C ILE A 623 -4.47 -13.96 8.43
N LEU A 624 -3.67 -13.73 9.46
CA LEU A 624 -3.90 -12.77 10.52
C LEU A 624 -3.41 -11.36 10.13
N ARG A 625 -3.81 -10.36 10.91
CA ARG A 625 -3.54 -8.93 10.63
C ARG A 625 -2.05 -8.56 10.65
N ASP A 626 -1.24 -9.33 11.36
CA ASP A 626 0.23 -9.22 11.43
C ASP A 626 0.94 -9.95 10.27
N GLY A 627 0.20 -10.67 9.42
CA GLY A 627 0.71 -11.47 8.32
C GLY A 627 1.06 -12.92 8.69
N GLN A 628 0.88 -13.35 9.94
CA GLN A 628 1.03 -14.75 10.33
C GLN A 628 -0.12 -15.59 9.78
N VAL A 629 0.10 -16.90 9.58
CA VAL A 629 -0.96 -17.82 9.12
C VAL A 629 -1.36 -18.76 10.25
N LEU A 630 -2.60 -18.65 10.70
CA LEU A 630 -3.22 -19.58 11.63
C LEU A 630 -3.68 -20.82 10.88
N ILE A 631 -3.08 -21.97 11.19
CA ILE A 631 -3.51 -23.28 10.74
C ILE A 631 -4.23 -23.98 11.89
N THR A 632 -5.46 -24.45 11.68
CA THR A 632 -6.25 -25.07 12.75
C THR A 632 -7.12 -26.23 12.28
N GLY A 633 -7.27 -27.22 13.16
CA GLY A 633 -8.02 -28.44 12.94
C GLY A 633 -7.47 -29.31 11.81
N GLY A 634 -8.36 -30.06 11.17
CA GLY A 634 -8.06 -31.04 10.14
C GLY A 634 -8.13 -32.48 10.64
N PHE A 635 -7.70 -33.39 9.77
CA PHE A 635 -7.71 -34.83 10.01
C PHE A 635 -6.29 -35.39 9.94
N ASP A 636 -5.96 -36.27 10.88
CA ASP A 636 -4.76 -37.13 10.91
C ASP A 636 -5.19 -38.60 11.12
N ASN A 637 -4.92 -39.21 12.27
CA ASN A 637 -5.46 -40.52 12.65
C ASN A 637 -6.87 -40.40 13.28
N GLY A 638 -7.62 -39.38 12.86
CA GLY A 638 -8.81 -38.83 13.53
C GLY A 638 -8.83 -37.30 13.40
N ALA A 639 -9.94 -36.64 13.76
CA ALA A 639 -10.00 -35.19 13.77
C ALA A 639 -9.08 -34.61 14.87
N ILE A 640 -8.45 -33.47 14.60
CA ILE A 640 -7.55 -32.81 15.56
C ILE A 640 -8.05 -31.43 15.98
N TYR A 641 -7.63 -30.99 17.17
CA TYR A 641 -7.91 -29.67 17.74
C TYR A 641 -6.68 -28.74 17.77
N SER A 642 -5.52 -29.22 17.32
CA SER A 642 -4.26 -28.49 17.42
C SER A 642 -4.24 -27.30 16.45
N THR A 643 -3.65 -26.20 16.92
CA THR A 643 -3.54 -24.94 16.18
C THR A 643 -2.07 -24.51 16.15
N GLU A 644 -1.62 -24.06 14.99
CA GLU A 644 -0.23 -23.68 14.75
C GLU A 644 -0.18 -22.35 13.97
N LEU A 645 0.70 -21.44 14.40
CA LEU A 645 1.00 -20.20 13.69
C LEU A 645 2.25 -20.37 12.83
N TYR A 646 2.14 -20.07 11.53
CA TYR A 646 3.29 -19.81 10.68
C TYR A 646 3.67 -18.34 10.73
N ASN A 647 4.93 -18.04 11.03
CA ASN A 647 5.47 -16.70 10.88
C ASN A 647 6.32 -16.60 9.60
N PRO A 648 5.86 -15.86 8.56
CA PRO A 648 6.59 -15.76 7.29
C PRO A 648 7.91 -14.98 7.39
N SER A 649 8.09 -14.12 8.39
CA SER A 649 9.33 -13.35 8.56
C SER A 649 10.50 -14.19 9.08
N THR A 650 10.21 -15.28 9.79
CA THR A 650 11.20 -16.22 10.35
C THR A 650 11.19 -17.59 9.67
N GLY A 651 10.12 -17.93 8.93
CA GLY A 651 9.94 -19.26 8.33
C GLY A 651 9.71 -20.36 9.36
N THR A 652 9.10 -20.03 10.51
CA THR A 652 8.93 -20.96 11.64
C THR A 652 7.45 -21.18 11.98
N TRP A 653 7.17 -22.41 12.44
CA TRP A 653 5.90 -22.80 13.02
C TRP A 653 5.97 -22.74 14.55
N THR A 654 4.88 -22.30 15.18
CA THR A 654 4.71 -22.24 16.63
C THR A 654 3.36 -22.86 17.00
N ILE A 655 3.33 -23.82 17.92
CA ILE A 655 2.07 -24.34 18.48
C ILE A 655 1.47 -23.29 19.41
N THR A 656 0.18 -23.01 19.26
CA THR A 656 -0.59 -22.11 20.12
C THR A 656 -1.64 -22.88 20.93
N ASP A 657 -2.53 -22.18 21.64
CA ASP A 657 -3.65 -22.81 22.32
C ASP A 657 -4.55 -23.59 21.33
N ARG A 658 -5.24 -24.60 21.85
CA ARG A 658 -6.05 -25.55 21.06
C ARG A 658 -7.53 -25.18 21.05
N MET A 659 -8.24 -25.61 20.01
CA MET A 659 -9.71 -25.63 20.05
C MET A 659 -10.20 -26.55 21.16
N ASN A 660 -11.40 -26.28 21.66
CA ASN A 660 -12.10 -27.11 22.64
C ASN A 660 -12.57 -28.43 22.01
N ASN A 661 -12.96 -28.39 20.72
CA ASN A 661 -13.38 -29.57 19.96
C ASN A 661 -12.42 -29.83 18.80
N SER A 662 -12.04 -31.09 18.59
CA SER A 662 -11.38 -31.54 17.37
C SER A 662 -12.34 -31.40 16.19
N ARG A 663 -11.84 -30.93 15.04
CA ARG A 663 -12.70 -30.75 13.85
C ARG A 663 -11.93 -30.75 12.54
N TYR A 664 -12.53 -31.37 11.53
CA TYR A 664 -12.13 -31.30 10.11
C TYR A 664 -13.35 -30.94 9.25
N LEU A 665 -13.11 -30.51 8.00
CA LEU A 665 -14.15 -30.03 7.05
C LEU A 665 -15.03 -28.88 7.62
N HIS A 666 -14.49 -28.15 8.60
CA HIS A 666 -15.03 -26.92 9.14
C HIS A 666 -14.64 -25.71 8.27
N THR A 667 -15.18 -24.54 8.58
CA THR A 667 -14.73 -23.28 7.98
C THR A 667 -14.17 -22.33 9.03
N ALA A 668 -13.17 -21.54 8.65
CA ALA A 668 -12.61 -20.45 9.43
C ALA A 668 -12.86 -19.11 8.73
N SER A 669 -13.17 -18.07 9.49
CA SER A 669 -13.49 -16.73 8.99
C SER A 669 -12.76 -15.67 9.82
N VAL A 670 -11.84 -14.94 9.20
CA VAL A 670 -11.17 -13.79 9.82
C VAL A 670 -12.16 -12.63 9.92
N LEU A 671 -12.48 -12.23 11.15
CA LEU A 671 -13.48 -11.21 11.44
C LEU A 671 -12.89 -9.79 11.38
N ARG A 672 -13.77 -8.78 11.30
CA ARG A 672 -13.40 -7.35 11.29
C ARG A 672 -12.73 -6.85 12.58
N ASN A 673 -12.76 -7.60 13.67
CA ASN A 673 -12.00 -7.32 14.89
C ASN A 673 -10.60 -7.98 14.90
N GLY A 674 -10.28 -8.81 13.90
CA GLY A 674 -9.02 -9.56 13.79
C GLY A 674 -9.05 -10.97 14.38
N LYS A 675 -10.13 -11.34 15.09
CA LYS A 675 -10.32 -12.70 15.61
C LYS A 675 -10.70 -13.68 14.49
N VAL A 676 -10.47 -14.97 14.70
CA VAL A 676 -10.84 -16.01 13.71
C VAL A 676 -11.98 -16.86 14.26
N LEU A 677 -13.14 -16.76 13.62
CA LEU A 677 -14.31 -17.59 13.94
C LEU A 677 -14.20 -18.92 13.17
N VAL A 678 -14.17 -20.02 13.90
CA VAL A 678 -14.24 -21.38 13.38
C VAL A 678 -15.62 -21.96 13.65
N THR A 679 -16.23 -22.58 12.65
CA THR A 679 -17.64 -22.99 12.71
C THR A 679 -17.83 -24.43 12.24
N ALA A 680 -18.53 -25.22 13.05
CA ALA A 680 -19.05 -26.55 12.69
C ALA A 680 -17.94 -27.51 12.17
N GLY A 681 -18.21 -28.41 11.24
CA GLY A 681 -17.33 -29.52 10.84
C GLY A 681 -17.72 -30.83 11.53
N SER A 682 -16.84 -31.84 11.48
CA SER A 682 -17.01 -33.10 12.23
C SER A 682 -15.80 -33.38 13.11
N ASP A 683 -16.01 -34.03 14.27
CA ASP A 683 -14.93 -34.48 15.16
C ASP A 683 -14.46 -35.92 14.90
N GLY A 684 -15.02 -36.58 13.87
CA GLY A 684 -14.76 -37.98 13.52
C GLY A 684 -15.78 -38.97 14.09
N HIS A 685 -16.67 -38.53 14.98
CA HIS A 685 -17.81 -39.31 15.48
C HIS A 685 -19.14 -38.61 15.18
N ASP A 686 -19.23 -37.33 15.50
CA ASP A 686 -20.42 -36.50 15.33
C ASP A 686 -20.16 -35.35 14.35
N VAL A 687 -21.26 -34.76 13.86
CA VAL A 687 -21.24 -33.48 13.14
C VAL A 687 -21.52 -32.37 14.15
N LEU A 688 -20.71 -31.32 14.11
CA LEU A 688 -20.73 -30.26 15.11
C LEU A 688 -21.63 -29.10 14.68
N SER A 689 -22.42 -28.58 15.62
CA SER A 689 -23.01 -27.23 15.55
C SER A 689 -22.18 -26.18 16.30
N SER A 690 -21.14 -26.59 17.04
CA SER A 690 -20.33 -25.69 17.86
C SER A 690 -19.48 -24.75 17.00
N ALA A 691 -19.36 -23.51 17.46
CA ALA A 691 -18.46 -22.50 16.92
C ALA A 691 -17.52 -21.98 18.02
N GLU A 692 -16.31 -21.61 17.62
CA GLU A 692 -15.22 -21.22 18.51
C GLU A 692 -14.47 -20.03 17.90
N LEU A 693 -13.93 -19.17 18.76
CA LEU A 693 -13.28 -17.93 18.37
C LEU A 693 -11.84 -17.92 18.88
N TYR A 694 -10.89 -17.79 17.97
CA TYR A 694 -9.48 -17.55 18.30
C TYR A 694 -9.21 -16.06 18.41
N ASP A 695 -8.55 -15.66 19.49
CA ASP A 695 -8.07 -14.30 19.69
C ASP A 695 -6.54 -14.22 19.52
N PRO A 696 -6.03 -13.65 18.40
CA PRO A 696 -4.59 -13.51 18.18
C PRO A 696 -3.86 -12.64 19.20
N SER A 697 -4.56 -11.78 19.95
CA SER A 697 -3.92 -10.89 20.94
C SER A 697 -3.56 -11.60 22.24
N THR A 698 -4.21 -12.72 22.54
CA THR A 698 -3.96 -13.59 23.70
C THR A 698 -3.49 -14.99 23.29
N GLU A 699 -3.55 -15.32 22.01
CA GLU A 699 -3.30 -16.65 21.42
C GLU A 699 -4.19 -17.78 21.97
N THR A 700 -5.38 -17.44 22.48
CA THR A 700 -6.32 -18.38 23.14
C THR A 700 -7.61 -18.63 22.35
N TRP A 701 -8.26 -19.76 22.62
CA TRP A 701 -9.61 -20.07 22.11
C TRP A 701 -10.72 -19.83 23.14
N SER A 702 -11.88 -19.39 22.66
CA SER A 702 -13.12 -19.30 23.45
C SER A 702 -14.31 -19.86 22.66
N ALA A 703 -15.17 -20.65 23.30
CA ALA A 703 -16.42 -21.09 22.69
C ALA A 703 -17.40 -19.91 22.49
N THR A 704 -18.15 -19.90 21.40
CA THR A 704 -19.24 -18.93 21.14
C THR A 704 -20.59 -19.64 21.16
N SER A 705 -21.69 -18.93 20.92
CA SER A 705 -22.97 -19.58 20.59
C SER A 705 -22.81 -20.55 19.42
N SER A 706 -23.49 -21.69 19.49
CA SER A 706 -23.57 -22.69 18.42
C SER A 706 -24.51 -22.25 17.29
N LEU A 707 -24.31 -22.84 16.11
CA LEU A 707 -25.26 -22.81 15.00
C LEU A 707 -26.56 -23.52 15.43
N ASN A 708 -27.68 -23.19 14.78
CA ASN A 708 -28.96 -23.84 15.01
C ASN A 708 -28.99 -25.27 14.46
N HIS A 709 -28.16 -25.57 13.45
CA HIS A 709 -28.01 -26.89 12.85
C HIS A 709 -26.54 -27.26 12.66
N GLU A 710 -26.19 -28.48 13.04
CA GLU A 710 -24.90 -29.11 12.81
C GLU A 710 -24.64 -29.31 11.32
N ARG A 711 -23.39 -29.10 10.89
CA ARG A 711 -23.01 -29.21 9.47
C ARG A 711 -21.50 -29.38 9.25
N PHE A 712 -21.13 -30.00 8.15
CA PHE A 712 -19.77 -29.95 7.60
C PHE A 712 -19.82 -29.70 6.08
N GLU A 713 -18.67 -29.36 5.48
CA GLU A 713 -18.55 -29.00 4.04
C GLU A 713 -19.42 -27.82 3.57
N HIS A 714 -19.93 -27.03 4.51
CA HIS A 714 -20.61 -25.77 4.26
C HIS A 714 -19.63 -24.70 3.77
N LYS A 715 -20.15 -23.55 3.32
CA LYS A 715 -19.35 -22.36 3.05
C LYS A 715 -19.73 -21.22 3.97
N ALA A 716 -18.71 -20.59 4.57
CA ALA A 716 -18.81 -19.34 5.31
C ALA A 716 -18.37 -18.17 4.41
N SER A 717 -19.05 -17.03 4.55
CA SER A 717 -18.80 -15.80 3.79
C SER A 717 -18.88 -14.61 4.72
N VAL A 718 -17.76 -13.89 4.91
CA VAL A 718 -17.73 -12.64 5.68
C VAL A 718 -18.31 -11.53 4.82
N LEU A 719 -19.43 -10.95 5.26
CA LEU A 719 -20.18 -9.94 4.52
C LEU A 719 -19.62 -8.53 4.72
N ALA A 720 -19.98 -7.60 3.84
CA ALA A 720 -19.59 -6.18 3.91
C ALA A 720 -20.15 -5.41 5.13
N ASN A 721 -20.93 -6.05 5.99
CA ASN A 721 -21.36 -5.53 7.30
C ASN A 721 -20.61 -6.17 8.48
N GLY A 722 -19.67 -7.10 8.23
CA GLY A 722 -18.91 -7.82 9.26
C GLY A 722 -19.55 -9.10 9.80
N LYS A 723 -20.79 -9.42 9.41
CA LYS A 723 -21.45 -10.68 9.78
C LYS A 723 -20.93 -11.84 8.94
N VAL A 724 -21.07 -13.08 9.44
CA VAL A 724 -20.64 -14.29 8.71
C VAL A 724 -21.87 -15.08 8.30
N LEU A 725 -22.11 -15.18 6.99
CA LEU A 725 -23.15 -16.05 6.42
C LEU A 725 -22.59 -17.44 6.19
N VAL A 726 -23.21 -18.45 6.80
CA VAL A 726 -22.96 -19.87 6.57
C VAL A 726 -24.07 -20.43 5.70
N THR A 727 -23.72 -21.12 4.62
CA THR A 727 -24.66 -21.70 3.65
C THR A 727 -24.41 -23.18 3.43
N GLY A 728 -25.49 -23.96 3.40
CA GLY A 728 -25.48 -25.38 3.02
C GLY A 728 -24.57 -26.25 3.90
N GLY A 729 -23.89 -27.20 3.26
CA GLY A 729 -23.20 -28.31 3.91
C GLY A 729 -24.11 -29.54 4.02
N GLN A 730 -23.68 -30.52 4.81
CA GLN A 730 -24.44 -31.71 5.14
C GLN A 730 -24.36 -32.02 6.64
N ASN A 731 -25.37 -32.70 7.17
CA ASN A 731 -25.33 -33.32 8.50
C ASN A 731 -25.34 -34.85 8.39
N ASN A 732 -25.48 -35.57 9.51
CA ASN A 732 -25.51 -37.04 9.54
C ASN A 732 -26.66 -37.70 8.74
N TYR A 733 -27.61 -36.93 8.22
CA TYR A 733 -28.85 -37.44 7.64
C TYR A 733 -29.16 -36.89 6.24
N ASN A 734 -28.89 -35.61 5.99
CA ASN A 734 -29.28 -34.92 4.76
C ASN A 734 -28.27 -33.83 4.36
N HIS A 735 -28.26 -33.50 3.07
CA HIS A 735 -27.75 -32.21 2.59
C HIS A 735 -28.60 -31.06 3.16
N LEU A 736 -28.01 -29.88 3.33
CA LEU A 736 -28.67 -28.71 3.90
C LEU A 736 -28.92 -27.62 2.83
N ASN A 737 -30.13 -27.07 2.79
CA ASN A 737 -30.45 -25.86 2.02
C ASN A 737 -30.46 -24.59 2.89
N ILE A 738 -30.44 -24.76 4.20
CA ILE A 738 -30.52 -23.69 5.19
C ILE A 738 -29.26 -22.82 5.22
N ALA A 739 -29.47 -21.52 5.39
CA ALA A 739 -28.44 -20.52 5.63
C ALA A 739 -28.60 -19.89 7.02
N GLU A 740 -27.48 -19.63 7.69
CA GLU A 740 -27.43 -19.04 9.03
C GLU A 740 -26.44 -17.88 9.07
N LEU A 741 -26.79 -16.82 9.78
CA LEU A 741 -26.02 -15.59 9.87
C LEU A 741 -25.54 -15.38 11.31
N HIS A 742 -24.22 -15.39 11.49
CA HIS A 742 -23.57 -15.03 12.73
C HIS A 742 -23.35 -13.52 12.82
N ASP A 743 -23.68 -12.94 13.97
CA ASP A 743 -23.39 -11.54 14.29
C ASP A 743 -22.28 -11.46 15.36
N PRO A 744 -21.03 -11.11 14.98
CA PRO A 744 -19.93 -10.99 15.95
C PRO A 744 -20.10 -9.92 17.03
N SER A 745 -21.08 -9.00 16.90
CA SER A 745 -21.31 -7.97 17.93
C SER A 745 -22.17 -8.48 19.10
N THR A 746 -22.95 -9.53 18.87
CA THR A 746 -23.81 -10.19 19.86
C THR A 746 -23.41 -11.65 20.11
N GLU A 747 -22.49 -12.18 19.33
CA GLU A 747 -22.07 -13.59 19.29
C GLU A 747 -23.24 -14.57 19.09
N THR A 748 -24.30 -14.15 18.38
CA THR A 748 -25.51 -14.95 18.14
C THR A 748 -25.57 -15.49 16.70
N TRP A 749 -26.28 -16.61 16.54
CA TRP A 749 -26.63 -17.19 15.24
C TRP A 749 -28.11 -17.01 14.94
N THR A 750 -28.44 -16.65 13.71
CA THR A 750 -29.82 -16.44 13.25
C THR A 750 -30.06 -17.21 11.96
N THR A 751 -31.11 -18.02 11.90
CA THR A 751 -31.54 -18.67 10.65
C THR A 751 -32.08 -17.61 9.68
N THR A 752 -31.74 -17.76 8.40
CA THR A 752 -32.14 -16.86 7.31
C THR A 752 -32.92 -17.60 6.23
N ASP A 753 -33.33 -16.91 5.17
CA ASP A 753 -34.01 -17.55 4.04
C ASP A 753 -33.16 -18.68 3.45
N SER A 754 -33.81 -19.80 3.14
CA SER A 754 -33.13 -21.01 2.66
C SER A 754 -32.96 -21.01 1.16
N MET A 755 -31.90 -21.67 0.70
CA MET A 755 -31.70 -21.99 -0.72
C MET A 755 -32.80 -22.92 -1.24
N ASN A 756 -33.07 -22.87 -2.54
CA ASN A 756 -34.03 -23.76 -3.20
C ASN A 756 -33.53 -25.21 -3.26
N TYR A 757 -32.21 -25.42 -3.20
CA TYR A 757 -31.59 -26.75 -3.25
C TYR A 757 -30.65 -26.96 -2.07
N ALA A 758 -30.79 -28.12 -1.43
CA ALA A 758 -29.88 -28.59 -0.40
C ALA A 758 -28.56 -29.03 -1.03
N ARG A 759 -27.42 -28.55 -0.49
CA ARG A 759 -26.10 -28.74 -1.13
C ARG A 759 -24.92 -28.69 -0.16
N ASN A 760 -23.93 -29.53 -0.39
CA ASN A 760 -22.56 -29.44 0.13
C ASN A 760 -21.56 -29.28 -1.05
N GLU A 761 -20.27 -29.15 -0.75
CA GLU A 761 -19.17 -28.95 -1.73
C GLU A 761 -19.34 -27.74 -2.70
N HIS A 762 -20.37 -26.92 -2.53
CA HIS A 762 -20.66 -25.74 -3.36
C HIS A 762 -19.63 -24.63 -3.17
N THR A 763 -19.58 -23.67 -4.09
CA THR A 763 -18.87 -22.41 -3.86
C THR A 763 -19.86 -21.34 -3.37
N ALA A 764 -19.38 -20.41 -2.55
CA ALA A 764 -20.08 -19.20 -2.17
C ALA A 764 -19.15 -18.02 -2.36
N SER A 765 -19.59 -16.99 -3.09
CA SER A 765 -18.77 -15.81 -3.43
C SER A 765 -19.54 -14.53 -3.12
N VAL A 766 -18.97 -13.70 -2.26
CA VAL A 766 -19.51 -12.35 -1.99
C VAL A 766 -19.22 -11.48 -3.20
N LEU A 767 -20.28 -10.97 -3.84
CA LEU A 767 -20.20 -10.07 -4.98
C LEU A 767 -19.98 -8.62 -4.50
N ALA A 768 -19.46 -7.76 -5.37
CA ALA A 768 -19.23 -6.34 -5.09
C ALA A 768 -20.49 -5.56 -4.65
N ASN A 769 -21.69 -6.05 -5.02
CA ASN A 769 -22.98 -5.49 -4.57
C ASN A 769 -23.43 -5.97 -3.18
N GLY A 770 -22.60 -6.76 -2.48
CA GLY A 770 -22.85 -7.29 -1.14
C GLY A 770 -23.67 -8.58 -1.07
N LYS A 771 -24.14 -9.11 -2.20
CA LYS A 771 -24.88 -10.39 -2.27
C LYS A 771 -23.94 -11.59 -2.31
N VAL A 772 -24.44 -12.76 -1.92
CA VAL A 772 -23.67 -14.02 -1.97
C VAL A 772 -24.18 -14.91 -3.10
N LEU A 773 -23.33 -15.11 -4.12
CA LEU A 773 -23.58 -16.05 -5.20
C LEU A 773 -23.13 -17.45 -4.77
N VAL A 774 -24.09 -18.36 -4.66
CA VAL A 774 -23.88 -19.78 -4.36
C VAL A 774 -23.94 -20.57 -5.66
N THR A 775 -22.92 -21.39 -5.99
CA THR A 775 -22.90 -22.14 -7.26
C THR A 775 -22.50 -23.61 -7.08
N GLY A 776 -23.16 -24.48 -7.86
CA GLY A 776 -22.82 -25.90 -7.94
C GLY A 776 -22.98 -26.65 -6.61
N GLY A 777 -22.15 -27.67 -6.41
CA GLY A 777 -22.19 -28.56 -5.25
C GLY A 777 -22.87 -29.91 -5.55
N LEU A 778 -22.93 -30.74 -4.52
CA LEU A 778 -23.52 -32.08 -4.54
C LEU A 778 -24.85 -32.09 -3.76
N THR A 779 -25.77 -32.97 -4.19
CA THR A 779 -27.09 -33.19 -3.59
C THR A 779 -27.39 -34.69 -3.57
N ASP A 780 -28.48 -35.10 -2.91
CA ASP A 780 -29.00 -36.48 -2.98
C ASP A 780 -29.30 -36.96 -4.41
N SER A 781 -29.55 -36.02 -5.33
CA SER A 781 -29.80 -36.29 -6.76
C SER A 781 -28.54 -36.25 -7.64
N GLY A 782 -27.37 -36.03 -7.04
CA GLY A 782 -26.08 -35.87 -7.73
C GLY A 782 -25.62 -34.40 -7.84
N ILE A 783 -24.60 -34.18 -8.67
CA ILE A 783 -23.95 -32.87 -8.87
C ILE A 783 -24.90 -31.94 -9.64
N ILE A 784 -25.10 -30.73 -9.12
CA ILE A 784 -26.00 -29.72 -9.70
C ILE A 784 -25.22 -28.61 -10.41
N ASN A 785 -25.83 -28.04 -11.46
CA ASN A 785 -25.24 -26.99 -12.31
C ASN A 785 -25.90 -25.62 -12.13
N ASN A 786 -26.73 -25.46 -11.11
CA ASN A 786 -27.45 -24.21 -10.84
C ASN A 786 -26.60 -23.22 -10.02
N ALA A 787 -27.08 -21.99 -9.97
CA ALA A 787 -26.58 -20.94 -9.10
C ALA A 787 -27.76 -20.23 -8.43
N GLU A 788 -27.55 -19.81 -7.19
CA GLU A 788 -28.52 -19.09 -6.36
C GLU A 788 -27.88 -17.82 -5.80
N LEU A 789 -28.67 -16.79 -5.53
CA LEU A 789 -28.19 -15.49 -5.11
C LEU A 789 -28.93 -15.04 -3.85
N TYR A 790 -28.20 -14.92 -2.75
CA TYR A 790 -28.64 -14.36 -1.48
C TYR A 790 -28.38 -12.84 -1.48
#